data_AF-A0A9X2CNU0-F1
#
_entry.id   AF-A0A9X2CNU0-F1
#
_cell.length_a   1.000
_cell.length_b   1.000
_cell.length_c   1.000
_cell.angle_alpha   90.00
_cell.angle_beta   90.00
_cell.angle_gamma   90.00
#
_symmetry.space_group_name_H-M   'P 1'
#
loop_
_entity.id
_entity.type
_entity.pdbx_description
1 polymer ?
#
loop_
_entity_poly.entity_id
_entity_poly.type
_entity_poly.pdbx_seq_one_letter_code
_entity_poly.pdbx_strand_id
1 'polypeptide(L)'
;MKNQPLLFLGVTSQDSSLEIYPRDKQIIDKDFTLTGKGFENTTITLKFGYGNEVVKSIMINPVDAIDVRDWGIDKKWAYQKIDFLNAQNEDFKEEIVAVSEDYQVLSDDTSLLVLDRLEDYIEYEITPPDEMLEEYQDAMRRKKSSLANHQNRLIAKRLILIDGYNDIQKWYGNTHKIDISKDTISQRIKDPATSVVDSNEETSGGEPTSNSGEYIPGDENSNHLVKGNVKAAGDDLDLPGVYVIIKGTSNGVQTDFDGNYQIYVDEGETLSFSYIGFKTQEVVATGDVINIVLEEDTSSLDEVVVMGYSTESSYETTSAVTALQGRTAGIQVMEDDENVINVRGVSSLSGETPIYIVNGKVVNEMPNLNPEDIQESYNLTPNDGIKLYGARAAGGVVVIKTKDISEKESAEIAELEQKIENELELKNWTPNSEYIRKLKRTGSAEEAYQLYLELREAHKNIPSFYMDVADYFLSQHEDETAFKIISNIAEIELDNYELSRALAYKLEAEGKTKMAEYIYTKVLELRPEDIQSYRDLALIKIENGHFQEALELLYKIVSGELIEKDVERRFSGIEDIAFIEMNNLIALHKNNLDLSKIDEKFISPMQMDLRVVVDWNHNDTDIDLWVIDPKGEKCWYQNKRTKIGGKLSDDMTEGFGPESFKLKEAIAGKYEMYIDYYSDNVQKISGPTFLKVTVFRNYGTKNQDKTLKIYRLENQDDELKVGEINF
;
A
#
# COMPACT_ATOMS: atom_id res chain seq x y z
N MET A 1 68.75 -52.56 27.13
CA MET A 1 67.93 -51.59 26.38
C MET A 1 66.66 -52.31 25.94
N LYS A 2 65.59 -52.21 26.75
CA LYS A 2 64.31 -52.90 26.51
C LYS A 2 63.28 -51.87 26.04
N ASN A 3 62.61 -52.16 24.93
CA ASN A 3 61.42 -51.48 24.37
C ASN A 3 61.53 -49.98 23.99
N GLN A 4 62.58 -49.57 23.27
CA GLN A 4 62.47 -48.32 22.48
C GLN A 4 62.07 -48.65 21.05
N PRO A 5 61.05 -47.98 20.48
CA PRO A 5 60.65 -48.20 19.10
C PRO A 5 61.75 -47.72 18.15
N LEU A 6 61.93 -48.43 17.01
CA LEU A 6 62.81 -47.95 15.94
C LEU A 6 62.19 -46.67 15.38
N LEU A 7 62.99 -45.60 15.28
CA LEU A 7 62.57 -44.32 14.75
C LEU A 7 63.21 -44.06 13.40
N PHE A 8 62.45 -43.48 12.48
CA PHE A 8 62.99 -42.67 11.41
C PHE A 8 63.38 -41.33 12.02
N LEU A 9 64.65 -40.96 11.85
CA LEU A 9 65.27 -39.78 12.47
C LEU A 9 65.38 -38.59 11.51
N GLY A 10 64.94 -38.77 10.25
CA GLY A 10 64.96 -37.74 9.22
C GLY A 10 65.83 -38.09 8.01
N VAL A 11 65.80 -37.20 7.03
CA VAL A 11 66.61 -37.27 5.81
C VAL A 11 67.74 -36.26 5.86
N THR A 12 68.92 -36.64 5.38
CA THR A 12 69.98 -35.68 5.04
C THR A 12 70.24 -35.69 3.54
N SER A 13 70.30 -34.49 2.97
CA SER A 13 70.61 -34.21 1.56
C SER A 13 71.71 -33.14 1.48
N GLN A 14 72.47 -33.13 0.39
CA GLN A 14 73.39 -32.02 0.06
C GLN A 14 72.66 -30.80 -0.53
N ASP A 15 71.44 -31.02 -1.00
CA ASP A 15 70.56 -29.98 -1.52
C ASP A 15 69.49 -29.63 -0.47
N SER A 16 69.52 -28.39 0.02
CA SER A 16 68.59 -27.86 1.00
C SER A 16 67.26 -27.41 0.40
N SER A 17 67.13 -27.38 -0.93
CA SER A 17 65.90 -27.00 -1.63
C SER A 17 64.87 -28.13 -1.73
N LEU A 18 65.25 -29.36 -1.37
CA LEU A 18 64.36 -30.51 -1.42
C LEU A 18 63.26 -30.44 -0.36
N GLU A 19 62.01 -30.47 -0.81
CA GLU A 19 60.85 -30.58 0.06
C GLU A 19 60.52 -32.05 0.30
N ILE A 20 61.04 -32.61 1.39
CA ILE A 20 60.85 -34.03 1.76
C ILE A 20 60.01 -34.14 3.02
N TYR A 21 59.02 -35.03 3.00
CA TYR A 21 58.16 -35.35 4.14
C TYR A 21 58.05 -36.87 4.33
N PRO A 22 57.84 -37.34 5.57
CA PRO A 22 57.77 -36.56 6.82
C PRO A 22 59.13 -36.01 7.26
N ARG A 23 59.16 -34.82 7.88
CA ARG A 23 60.39 -34.21 8.42
C ARG A 23 60.67 -34.60 9.87
N ASP A 24 59.61 -34.86 10.61
CA ASP A 24 59.68 -35.20 12.02
C ASP A 24 60.00 -36.68 12.24
N LYS A 25 60.37 -37.00 13.48
CA LYS A 25 60.68 -38.37 13.87
C LYS A 25 59.42 -39.21 13.86
N GLN A 26 59.48 -40.34 13.15
CA GLN A 26 58.36 -41.27 13.08
C GLN A 26 58.73 -42.63 13.65
N ILE A 27 57.81 -43.23 14.41
CA ILE A 27 57.92 -44.62 14.85
C ILE A 27 57.75 -45.53 13.64
N ILE A 28 58.70 -46.44 13.45
CA ILE A 28 58.69 -47.44 12.39
C ILE A 28 58.27 -48.78 12.99
N ASP A 29 57.00 -49.13 12.79
CA ASP A 29 56.41 -50.41 13.19
C ASP A 29 55.92 -51.25 11.99
N LYS A 30 55.82 -50.65 10.80
CA LYS A 30 55.41 -51.25 9.51
C LYS A 30 56.15 -50.61 8.32
N ASP A 31 55.67 -50.86 7.09
CA ASP A 31 56.13 -50.21 5.88
C ASP A 31 56.05 -48.68 5.99
N PHE A 32 57.12 -48.01 5.58
CA PHE A 32 57.29 -46.57 5.69
C PHE A 32 57.29 -45.92 4.31
N THR A 33 56.55 -44.81 4.15
CA THR A 33 56.54 -44.02 2.91
C THR A 33 57.13 -42.64 3.15
N LEU A 34 58.04 -42.25 2.25
CA LEU A 34 58.60 -40.92 2.14
C LEU A 34 58.16 -40.32 0.81
N THR A 35 57.74 -39.05 0.82
CA THR A 35 57.45 -38.30 -0.39
C THR A 35 58.35 -37.07 -0.46
N GLY A 36 58.62 -36.58 -1.67
CA GLY A 36 59.34 -35.32 -1.81
C GLY A 36 59.32 -34.73 -3.20
N LYS A 37 59.69 -33.46 -3.28
CA LYS A 37 59.69 -32.64 -4.50
C LYS A 37 61.08 -32.04 -4.73
N GLY A 38 61.49 -31.95 -6.00
CA GLY A 38 62.75 -31.32 -6.43
C GLY A 38 63.94 -32.26 -6.66
N PHE A 39 63.73 -33.58 -6.74
CA PHE A 39 64.82 -34.54 -6.90
C PHE A 39 65.45 -34.50 -8.31
N GLU A 40 66.43 -33.64 -8.54
CA GLU A 40 67.23 -33.61 -9.77
C GLU A 40 68.63 -34.22 -9.54
N ASN A 41 68.81 -35.52 -9.83
CA ASN A 41 70.09 -36.23 -9.69
C ASN A 41 70.75 -36.17 -8.30
N THR A 42 69.96 -35.97 -7.24
CA THR A 42 70.47 -35.83 -5.87
C THR A 42 70.25 -37.11 -5.06
N THR A 43 71.29 -37.59 -4.38
CA THR A 43 71.18 -38.71 -3.45
C THR A 43 70.75 -38.22 -2.07
N ILE A 44 69.84 -38.97 -1.44
CA ILE A 44 69.37 -38.71 -0.08
C ILE A 44 69.78 -39.84 0.85
N THR A 45 70.06 -39.50 2.11
CA THR A 45 70.36 -40.50 3.15
C THR A 45 69.26 -40.49 4.21
N LEU A 46 68.52 -41.59 4.32
CA LEU A 46 67.54 -41.83 5.37
C LEU A 46 68.25 -42.32 6.63
N LYS A 47 67.93 -41.74 7.78
CA LYS A 47 68.52 -42.12 9.08
C LYS A 47 67.48 -42.82 9.95
N PHE A 48 67.87 -43.93 10.57
CA PHE A 48 67.03 -44.70 11.48
C PHE A 48 67.80 -45.02 12.77
N GLY A 49 67.11 -45.09 13.90
CA GLY A 49 67.75 -45.43 15.17
C GLY A 49 66.84 -45.35 16.38
N TYR A 50 67.42 -45.31 17.58
CA TYR A 50 66.68 -45.28 18.85
C TYR A 50 66.97 -43.96 19.59
N GLY A 51 65.93 -43.24 19.99
CA GLY A 51 66.08 -41.90 20.58
C GLY A 51 66.64 -40.87 19.59
N ASN A 52 67.88 -40.41 19.83
CA ASN A 52 68.62 -39.50 18.94
C ASN A 52 69.83 -40.16 18.28
N GLU A 53 70.08 -41.44 18.57
CA GLU A 53 71.25 -42.15 18.09
C GLU A 53 70.93 -42.85 16.77
N VAL A 54 71.69 -42.55 15.72
CA VAL A 54 71.54 -43.19 14.39
C VAL A 54 72.20 -44.56 14.42
N VAL A 55 71.41 -45.60 14.15
CA VAL A 55 71.86 -47.00 14.13
C VAL A 55 71.94 -47.56 12.72
N LYS A 56 71.18 -46.99 11.77
CA LYS A 56 71.19 -47.39 10.36
C LYS A 56 70.97 -46.19 9.45
N SER A 57 71.76 -46.12 8.38
CA SER A 57 71.59 -45.13 7.31
C SER A 57 71.40 -45.85 5.98
N ILE A 58 70.44 -45.38 5.19
CA ILE A 58 70.15 -45.93 3.86
C ILE A 58 70.29 -44.80 2.86
N MET A 59 71.21 -44.95 1.91
CA MET A 59 71.37 -44.00 0.81
C MET A 59 70.50 -44.43 -0.37
N ILE A 60 69.72 -43.49 -0.91
CA ILE A 60 68.79 -43.72 -2.00
C ILE A 60 69.05 -42.69 -3.10
N ASN A 61 69.10 -43.16 -4.35
CA ASN A 61 69.01 -42.31 -5.54
C ASN A 61 67.56 -42.39 -6.08
N PRO A 62 66.75 -41.32 -5.96
CA PRO A 62 65.35 -41.34 -6.37
C PRO A 62 65.15 -41.55 -7.87
N VAL A 63 66.17 -41.28 -8.69
CA VAL A 63 66.10 -41.32 -10.17
C VAL A 63 66.18 -42.75 -10.73
N ASP A 64 66.61 -43.73 -9.94
CA ASP A 64 66.74 -45.13 -10.37
C ASP A 64 65.46 -45.98 -10.10
N ALA A 65 64.35 -45.35 -9.70
CA ALA A 65 63.09 -46.02 -9.39
C ALA A 65 62.14 -46.07 -10.59
N ILE A 66 61.46 -47.22 -10.76
CA ILE A 66 60.51 -47.54 -11.82
C ILE A 66 59.43 -46.46 -11.95
N ASP A 67 59.21 -45.96 -13.17
CA ASP A 67 58.13 -45.03 -13.53
C ASP A 67 56.76 -45.73 -13.38
N VAL A 68 56.18 -45.66 -12.19
CA VAL A 68 54.81 -46.12 -11.91
C VAL A 68 53.88 -44.94 -12.14
N ARG A 69 53.22 -44.93 -13.30
CA ARG A 69 52.18 -43.94 -13.61
C ARG A 69 51.06 -43.99 -12.58
N ASP A 70 50.86 -42.83 -11.95
CA ASP A 70 49.60 -42.32 -11.38
C ASP A 70 49.02 -43.07 -10.15
N TRP A 71 49.73 -43.00 -9.02
CA TRP A 71 49.23 -43.47 -7.70
C TRP A 71 48.75 -42.32 -6.79
N GLY A 72 48.78 -41.06 -7.25
CA GLY A 72 48.52 -39.90 -6.38
C GLY A 72 49.69 -39.58 -5.42
N ILE A 73 50.92 -39.70 -5.90
CA ILE A 73 52.15 -39.42 -5.10
C ILE A 73 52.18 -37.95 -4.67
N ASP A 74 51.75 -37.07 -5.59
CA ASP A 74 51.55 -35.65 -5.42
C ASP A 74 50.54 -35.32 -4.31
N LYS A 75 49.39 -35.99 -4.28
CA LYS A 75 48.39 -35.85 -3.21
C LYS A 75 48.92 -36.35 -1.87
N LYS A 76 49.63 -37.48 -1.87
CA LYS A 76 50.26 -38.02 -0.66
C LYS A 76 51.34 -37.08 -0.11
N TRP A 77 52.10 -36.42 -0.98
CA TRP A 77 53.03 -35.35 -0.61
C TRP A 77 52.30 -34.14 -0.02
N ALA A 78 51.21 -33.71 -0.65
CA ALA A 78 50.41 -32.57 -0.20
C ALA A 78 49.82 -32.81 1.21
N TYR A 79 49.23 -33.99 1.45
CA TYR A 79 48.75 -34.36 2.79
C TYR A 79 49.86 -34.34 3.84
N GLN A 80 51.04 -34.92 3.56
CA GLN A 80 52.15 -34.92 4.50
C GLN A 80 52.72 -33.52 4.76
N LYS A 81 52.65 -32.61 3.77
CA LYS A 81 53.00 -31.20 3.93
C LYS A 81 51.98 -30.48 4.80
N ILE A 82 50.68 -30.67 4.55
CA ILE A 82 49.58 -30.09 5.34
C ILE A 82 49.67 -30.55 6.80
N ASP A 83 49.85 -31.85 7.04
CA ASP A 83 50.03 -32.41 8.40
C ASP A 83 51.22 -31.75 9.13
N PHE A 84 52.33 -31.54 8.42
CA PHE A 84 53.49 -30.84 8.97
C PHE A 84 53.18 -29.38 9.29
N LEU A 85 52.51 -28.64 8.38
CA LEU A 85 52.15 -27.23 8.59
C LEU A 85 51.17 -27.05 9.74
N ASN A 86 50.16 -27.92 9.85
CA ASN A 86 49.20 -27.95 10.96
C ASN A 86 49.89 -28.16 12.32
N ALA A 87 50.98 -28.94 12.35
CA ALA A 87 51.74 -29.18 13.58
C ALA A 87 52.59 -27.98 14.05
N GLN A 88 52.78 -26.94 13.21
CA GLN A 88 53.65 -25.79 13.48
C GLN A 88 52.92 -24.53 14.01
N ASN A 89 51.65 -24.64 14.45
CA ASN A 89 50.70 -23.59 14.89
C ASN A 89 49.98 -22.80 13.74
N GLU A 90 48.96 -22.00 14.11
CA GLU A 90 47.95 -21.34 13.24
C GLU A 90 48.49 -20.35 12.16
N ASP A 91 49.79 -20.05 12.11
CA ASP A 91 50.36 -19.04 11.22
C ASP A 91 50.50 -19.47 9.74
N PHE A 92 50.18 -20.73 9.41
CA PHE A 92 50.37 -21.30 8.05
C PHE A 92 49.07 -21.47 7.24
N LYS A 93 47.96 -20.87 7.67
CA LYS A 93 46.64 -21.02 7.05
C LYS A 93 46.62 -20.71 5.54
N GLU A 94 47.27 -19.63 5.10
CA GLU A 94 47.33 -19.28 3.67
C GLU A 94 48.11 -20.33 2.84
N GLU A 95 49.19 -20.89 3.40
CA GLU A 95 49.96 -21.95 2.73
C GLU A 95 49.18 -23.27 2.70
N ILE A 96 48.42 -23.58 3.76
CA ILE A 96 47.54 -24.76 3.80
C ILE A 96 46.45 -24.65 2.73
N VAL A 97 45.79 -23.50 2.59
CA VAL A 97 44.78 -23.27 1.55
C VAL A 97 45.40 -23.38 0.16
N ALA A 98 46.54 -22.73 -0.09
CA ALA A 98 47.22 -22.80 -1.39
C ALA A 98 47.64 -24.23 -1.78
N VAL A 99 48.19 -25.01 -0.83
CA VAL A 99 48.56 -26.42 -1.08
C VAL A 99 47.29 -27.28 -1.27
N SER A 100 46.21 -27.00 -0.55
CA SER A 100 44.93 -27.69 -0.69
C SER A 100 44.31 -27.46 -2.07
N GLU A 101 44.37 -26.22 -2.59
CA GLU A 101 43.90 -25.83 -3.93
C GLU A 101 44.77 -26.41 -5.05
N ASP A 102 46.09 -26.23 -4.98
CA ASP A 102 47.04 -26.66 -6.01
C ASP A 102 47.01 -28.17 -6.27
N TYR A 103 46.80 -28.97 -5.22
CA TYR A 103 46.84 -30.44 -5.28
C TYR A 103 45.45 -31.08 -5.08
N GLN A 104 44.39 -30.28 -4.94
CA GLN A 104 43.02 -30.74 -4.75
C GLN A 104 42.89 -31.73 -3.59
N VAL A 105 43.42 -31.37 -2.42
CA VAL A 105 43.38 -32.18 -1.18
C VAL A 105 42.66 -31.43 -0.07
N LEU A 106 41.95 -32.18 0.78
CA LEU A 106 41.17 -31.63 1.90
C LEU A 106 42.06 -31.18 3.07
N SER A 107 41.73 -30.04 3.66
CA SER A 107 42.26 -29.55 4.94
C SER A 107 41.14 -29.04 5.85
N ASP A 108 41.44 -28.87 7.14
CA ASP A 108 40.48 -28.38 8.15
C ASP A 108 39.87 -27.01 7.75
N ASP A 109 40.62 -26.20 6.97
CA ASP A 109 40.20 -24.88 6.47
C ASP A 109 39.52 -24.88 5.09
N THR A 110 39.37 -26.05 4.44
CA THR A 110 38.82 -26.17 3.06
C THR A 110 37.66 -27.17 2.96
N SER A 111 36.93 -27.42 4.05
CA SER A 111 35.78 -28.33 4.11
C SER A 111 34.89 -28.28 2.84
N LEU A 112 34.79 -29.40 2.13
CA LEU A 112 34.07 -29.53 0.86
C LEU A 112 32.56 -29.71 1.05
N LEU A 113 31.80 -29.13 0.13
CA LEU A 113 30.42 -29.51 -0.20
C LEU A 113 30.40 -30.99 -0.64
N VAL A 114 29.59 -31.81 0.03
CA VAL A 114 29.28 -33.17 -0.43
C VAL A 114 28.23 -33.05 -1.52
N LEU A 115 28.65 -33.22 -2.78
CA LEU A 115 27.78 -33.24 -3.95
C LEU A 115 27.36 -34.69 -4.20
N ASP A 116 26.30 -35.14 -3.52
CA ASP A 116 25.81 -36.52 -3.69
C ASP A 116 24.57 -36.58 -4.60
N ARG A 117 23.87 -35.45 -4.77
CA ARG A 117 22.63 -35.38 -5.53
C ARG A 117 22.81 -34.56 -6.79
N LEU A 118 22.02 -34.87 -7.82
CA LEU A 118 22.06 -34.18 -9.10
C LEU A 118 21.82 -32.67 -8.92
N GLU A 119 20.95 -32.32 -7.97
CA GLU A 119 20.63 -30.95 -7.59
C GLU A 119 21.85 -30.18 -7.11
N ASP A 120 22.74 -30.81 -6.34
CA ASP A 120 23.94 -30.18 -5.79
C ASP A 120 24.90 -29.82 -6.94
N TYR A 121 25.06 -30.70 -7.94
CA TYR A 121 25.84 -30.42 -9.14
C TYR A 121 25.23 -29.30 -10.01
N ILE A 122 23.90 -29.24 -10.11
CA ILE A 122 23.17 -28.20 -10.87
C ILE A 122 23.28 -26.83 -10.19
N GLU A 123 23.21 -26.78 -8.85
CA GLU A 123 23.25 -25.55 -8.07
C GLU A 123 24.62 -24.87 -8.19
N TYR A 124 25.70 -25.65 -8.05
CA TYR A 124 27.07 -25.14 -8.12
C TYR A 124 27.69 -25.19 -9.53
N GLU A 125 26.95 -25.68 -10.52
CA GLU A 125 27.38 -25.80 -11.93
C GLU A 125 28.64 -26.66 -12.10
N ILE A 126 28.79 -27.68 -11.24
CA ILE A 126 29.91 -28.60 -11.21
C ILE A 126 29.57 -29.82 -12.07
N THR A 127 30.53 -30.31 -12.86
CA THR A 127 30.30 -31.49 -13.71
C THR A 127 30.21 -32.76 -12.85
N PRO A 128 29.12 -33.53 -12.90
CA PRO A 128 28.95 -34.76 -12.11
C PRO A 128 29.67 -35.97 -12.71
N PRO A 129 29.72 -37.11 -11.99
CA PRO A 129 30.23 -38.38 -12.51
C PRO A 129 29.52 -38.83 -13.78
N ASP A 130 30.19 -39.65 -14.60
CA ASP A 130 29.70 -40.11 -15.91
C ASP A 130 28.29 -40.73 -15.86
N GLU A 131 27.94 -41.40 -14.77
CA GLU A 131 26.62 -42.03 -14.55
C GLU A 131 25.47 -41.01 -14.51
N MET A 132 25.73 -39.77 -14.08
CA MET A 132 24.74 -38.70 -13.93
C MET A 132 24.88 -37.59 -14.98
N LEU A 133 25.86 -37.73 -15.89
CA LEU A 133 26.21 -36.67 -16.85
C LEU A 133 25.07 -36.36 -17.83
N GLU A 134 24.35 -37.37 -18.30
CA GLU A 134 23.22 -37.18 -19.23
C GLU A 134 22.05 -36.45 -18.54
N GLU A 135 21.65 -36.90 -17.36
CA GLU A 135 20.61 -36.26 -16.55
C GLU A 135 20.97 -34.83 -16.16
N TYR A 136 22.24 -34.57 -15.83
CA TYR A 136 22.78 -33.24 -15.56
C TYR A 136 22.73 -32.34 -16.78
N GLN A 137 23.15 -32.83 -17.94
CA GLN A 137 23.07 -32.06 -19.18
C GLN A 137 21.62 -31.72 -19.54
N ASP A 138 20.68 -32.65 -19.35
CA ASP A 138 19.25 -32.40 -19.54
C ASP A 138 18.69 -31.41 -18.53
N ALA A 139 19.07 -31.51 -17.26
CA ALA A 139 18.66 -30.57 -16.22
C ALA A 139 19.25 -29.17 -16.47
N MET A 140 20.51 -29.06 -16.88
CA MET A 140 21.15 -27.79 -17.26
C MET A 140 20.55 -27.20 -18.53
N ARG A 141 20.17 -28.00 -19.53
CA ARG A 141 19.39 -27.55 -20.70
C ARG A 141 18.05 -26.97 -20.27
N ARG A 142 17.32 -27.64 -19.37
CA ARG A 142 16.05 -27.17 -18.81
C ARG A 142 16.23 -25.91 -17.96
N LYS A 143 17.23 -25.84 -17.08
CA LYS A 143 17.59 -24.65 -16.27
C LYS A 143 17.90 -23.46 -17.17
N LYS A 144 18.74 -23.66 -18.18
CA LYS A 144 19.11 -22.61 -19.17
C LYS A 144 17.91 -22.16 -20.00
N SER A 145 17.07 -23.10 -20.45
CA SER A 145 15.84 -22.75 -21.18
C SER A 145 14.84 -22.02 -20.29
N SER A 146 14.69 -22.42 -19.02
CA SER A 146 13.82 -21.77 -18.04
C SER A 146 14.30 -20.35 -17.74
N LEU A 147 15.61 -20.17 -17.53
CA LEU A 147 16.23 -18.87 -17.31
C LEU A 147 16.05 -17.95 -18.54
N ALA A 148 16.27 -18.48 -19.74
CA ALA A 148 16.05 -17.74 -20.98
C ALA A 148 14.57 -17.36 -21.17
N ASN A 149 13.64 -18.27 -20.88
CA ASN A 149 12.20 -17.99 -20.91
C ASN A 149 11.81 -16.93 -19.88
N HIS A 150 12.38 -16.98 -18.67
CA HIS A 150 12.18 -15.98 -17.63
C HIS A 150 12.69 -14.61 -18.09
N GLN A 151 13.91 -14.52 -18.61
CA GLN A 151 14.47 -13.28 -19.17
C GLN A 151 13.63 -12.73 -20.32
N ASN A 152 13.19 -13.58 -21.25
CA ASN A 152 12.31 -13.19 -22.36
C ASN A 152 10.96 -12.64 -21.85
N ARG A 153 10.39 -13.25 -20.80
CA ARG A 153 9.16 -12.76 -20.16
C ARG A 153 9.35 -11.39 -19.54
N LEU A 154 10.48 -11.15 -18.86
CA LEU A 154 10.79 -9.83 -18.28
C LEU A 154 11.00 -8.76 -19.37
N ILE A 155 11.70 -9.10 -20.45
CA ILE A 155 11.88 -8.21 -21.61
C ILE A 155 10.51 -7.87 -22.21
N ALA A 156 9.64 -8.86 -22.42
CA ALA A 156 8.29 -8.63 -22.94
C ALA A 156 7.47 -7.70 -22.03
N LYS A 157 7.53 -7.91 -20.70
CA LYS A 157 6.87 -7.02 -19.72
C LYS A 157 7.40 -5.58 -19.80
N ARG A 158 8.73 -5.39 -19.89
CA ARG A 158 9.34 -4.06 -20.06
C ARG A 158 8.98 -3.40 -21.40
N LEU A 159 8.76 -4.17 -22.46
CA LEU A 159 8.29 -3.61 -23.74
C LEU A 159 6.85 -3.12 -23.66
N ILE A 160 5.97 -3.86 -22.96
CA ILE A 160 4.58 -3.44 -22.71
C ILE A 160 4.58 -2.13 -21.90
N LEU A 161 5.43 -2.02 -20.89
CA LEU A 161 5.63 -0.82 -20.09
C LEU A 161 5.96 0.41 -20.96
N ILE A 162 6.95 0.25 -21.84
CA ILE A 162 7.37 1.32 -22.77
C ILE A 162 6.24 1.69 -23.74
N ASP A 163 5.42 0.73 -24.19
CA ASP A 163 4.26 1.02 -25.03
C ASP A 163 3.19 1.83 -24.29
N GLY A 164 2.94 1.54 -23.01
CA GLY A 164 2.07 2.35 -22.14
C GLY A 164 2.54 3.80 -22.03
N TYR A 165 3.83 4.02 -21.82
CA TYR A 165 4.42 5.37 -21.79
C TYR A 165 4.26 6.10 -23.12
N ASN A 166 4.45 5.39 -24.23
CA ASN A 166 4.23 5.95 -25.56
C ASN A 166 2.75 6.32 -25.78
N ASP A 167 1.78 5.55 -25.28
CA ASP A 167 0.36 5.90 -25.34
C ASP A 167 0.05 7.18 -24.53
N ILE A 168 0.61 7.31 -23.32
CA ILE A 168 0.48 8.52 -22.51
C ILE A 168 1.04 9.73 -23.25
N GLN A 169 2.24 9.61 -23.83
CA GLN A 169 2.87 10.68 -24.60
C GLN A 169 2.05 11.05 -25.85
N LYS A 170 1.50 10.06 -26.57
CA LYS A 170 0.61 10.30 -27.72
C LYS A 170 -0.67 11.02 -27.31
N TRP A 171 -1.31 10.56 -26.23
CA TRP A 171 -2.48 11.22 -25.67
C TRP A 171 -2.19 12.69 -25.32
N TYR A 172 -1.06 12.94 -24.66
CA TYR A 172 -0.65 14.29 -24.27
C TYR A 172 -0.34 15.20 -25.47
N GLY A 173 0.26 14.64 -26.52
CA GLY A 173 0.55 15.33 -27.77
C GLY A 173 -0.68 15.65 -28.63
N ASN A 174 -1.78 14.91 -28.46
CA ASN A 174 -3.02 15.17 -29.17
C ASN A 174 -3.69 16.44 -28.62
N THR A 175 -3.79 17.47 -29.46
CA THR A 175 -4.62 18.65 -29.19
C THR A 175 -6.07 18.29 -29.49
N HIS A 176 -6.88 18.08 -28.44
CA HIS A 176 -8.32 17.94 -28.60
C HIS A 176 -8.87 19.31 -29.00
N LYS A 177 -9.04 19.54 -30.32
CA LYS A 177 -9.70 20.77 -30.79
C LYS A 177 -11.13 20.75 -30.27
N ILE A 178 -11.40 21.56 -29.25
CA ILE A 178 -12.74 21.77 -28.71
C ILE A 178 -13.55 22.48 -29.79
N ASP A 179 -14.40 21.73 -30.51
CA ASP A 179 -15.39 22.33 -31.39
C ASP A 179 -16.54 22.85 -30.52
N ILE A 180 -16.42 24.10 -30.08
CA ILE A 180 -17.50 24.82 -29.39
C ILE A 180 -18.52 25.22 -30.47
N SER A 181 -19.28 24.26 -30.97
CA SER A 181 -20.46 24.55 -31.77
C SER A 181 -21.59 25.06 -30.85
N LYS A 182 -22.31 26.07 -31.32
CA LYS A 182 -23.30 26.89 -30.59
C LYS A 182 -24.61 26.16 -30.20
N ASP A 183 -24.60 24.83 -30.10
CA ASP A 183 -25.84 24.05 -29.92
C ASP A 183 -26.28 23.85 -28.45
N THR A 184 -25.48 24.27 -27.47
CA THR A 184 -25.80 24.09 -26.03
C THR A 184 -26.93 25.00 -25.51
N ILE A 185 -27.53 25.87 -26.32
CA ILE A 185 -28.63 26.75 -25.87
C ILE A 185 -30.04 26.24 -26.27
N SER A 186 -30.18 25.20 -27.09
CA SER A 186 -31.51 24.83 -27.64
C SER A 186 -32.08 23.45 -27.27
N GLN A 187 -31.45 22.67 -26.39
CA GLN A 187 -31.95 21.31 -26.07
C GLN A 187 -32.57 21.11 -24.68
N ARG A 188 -32.74 22.18 -23.87
CA ARG A 188 -33.68 22.12 -22.73
C ARG A 188 -35.08 22.44 -23.23
N ILE A 189 -35.82 21.46 -23.74
CA ILE A 189 -37.29 21.28 -23.67
C ILE A 189 -37.65 19.94 -24.36
N LYS A 190 -38.20 19.01 -23.56
CA LYS A 190 -39.01 17.80 -23.87
C LYS A 190 -38.33 16.41 -23.94
N ASP A 191 -38.56 15.64 -22.88
CA ASP A 191 -38.92 14.21 -22.91
C ASP A 191 -40.44 14.04 -23.21
N PRO A 192 -41.01 12.82 -23.38
CA PRO A 192 -40.46 11.49 -23.70
C PRO A 192 -41.21 10.78 -24.88
N ALA A 193 -40.69 9.65 -25.40
CA ALA A 193 -41.44 8.40 -25.77
C ALA A 193 -40.81 7.55 -26.90
N THR A 194 -40.54 6.27 -26.57
CA THR A 194 -40.66 4.99 -27.34
C THR A 194 -40.35 4.86 -28.85
N SER A 195 -39.50 3.86 -29.18
CA SER A 195 -39.67 2.80 -30.23
C SER A 195 -38.34 2.00 -30.31
N VAL A 196 -38.24 0.72 -29.92
CA VAL A 196 -38.52 -0.53 -30.66
C VAL A 196 -38.22 -0.47 -32.17
N VAL A 197 -37.21 -1.23 -32.64
CA VAL A 197 -37.27 -2.21 -33.75
C VAL A 197 -35.96 -3.06 -33.79
N ASP A 198 -36.17 -4.37 -33.87
CA ASP A 198 -35.27 -5.48 -34.18
C ASP A 198 -34.45 -5.36 -35.48
N SER A 199 -33.30 -6.04 -35.51
CA SER A 199 -32.97 -6.97 -36.60
C SER A 199 -31.94 -8.01 -36.18
N ASN A 200 -32.39 -9.27 -36.16
CA ASN A 200 -31.63 -10.52 -36.04
C ASN A 200 -30.70 -10.76 -37.24
N GLU A 201 -29.52 -11.36 -36.98
CA GLU A 201 -28.91 -12.39 -37.85
C GLU A 201 -28.28 -13.51 -36.99
N GLU A 202 -28.85 -14.71 -37.10
CA GLU A 202 -28.33 -16.04 -36.74
C GLU A 202 -27.09 -16.39 -37.63
N THR A 203 -26.12 -17.27 -37.35
CA THR A 203 -25.94 -18.40 -36.40
C THR A 203 -24.48 -18.92 -36.40
N SER A 204 -24.22 -19.79 -35.42
CA SER A 204 -23.15 -20.81 -35.28
C SER A 204 -21.90 -20.36 -34.52
N GLY A 205 -21.49 -20.97 -33.40
CA GLY A 205 -21.84 -22.25 -32.81
C GLY A 205 -20.55 -22.97 -32.44
N GLY A 206 -20.13 -22.91 -31.17
CA GLY A 206 -18.95 -23.58 -30.64
C GLY A 206 -18.73 -23.28 -29.17
N GLU A 207 -19.28 -24.11 -28.29
CA GLU A 207 -18.95 -24.15 -26.86
C GLU A 207 -17.54 -24.72 -26.62
N PRO A 208 -16.85 -24.29 -25.55
CA PRO A 208 -15.93 -25.13 -24.82
C PRO A 208 -16.49 -25.45 -23.43
N THR A 209 -16.68 -26.74 -23.19
CA THR A 209 -17.06 -27.38 -21.94
C THR A 209 -15.99 -27.22 -20.85
N SER A 210 -16.38 -26.74 -19.68
CA SER A 210 -15.62 -26.81 -18.43
C SER A 210 -15.85 -28.18 -17.77
N ASN A 211 -14.78 -28.97 -17.67
CA ASN A 211 -14.76 -30.23 -16.92
C ASN A 211 -14.14 -29.95 -15.54
N SER A 212 -14.99 -29.97 -14.50
CA SER A 212 -14.59 -30.09 -13.10
C SER A 212 -14.22 -31.55 -12.82
N GLY A 213 -12.98 -31.78 -12.36
CA GLY A 213 -12.52 -33.09 -11.90
C GLY A 213 -12.99 -33.37 -10.47
N GLU A 214 -13.74 -34.46 -10.32
CA GLU A 214 -14.23 -35.04 -9.08
C GLU A 214 -13.11 -35.48 -8.11
N TYR A 215 -13.36 -35.27 -6.81
CA TYR A 215 -12.72 -35.94 -5.68
C TYR A 215 -13.65 -37.08 -5.21
N ILE A 216 -13.13 -38.31 -5.07
CA ILE A 216 -13.90 -39.50 -4.62
C ILE A 216 -13.65 -39.74 -3.10
N PRO A 217 -14.66 -40.18 -2.32
CA PRO A 217 -14.76 -39.98 -0.88
C PRO A 217 -14.37 -41.20 -0.03
N GLY A 218 -14.17 -40.95 1.27
CA GLY A 218 -14.19 -41.97 2.32
C GLY A 218 -14.47 -41.33 3.69
N ASP A 219 -15.73 -41.35 4.14
CA ASP A 219 -16.26 -42.16 5.26
C ASP A 219 -17.70 -41.70 5.58
N GLU A 220 -18.59 -42.65 5.89
CA GLU A 220 -20.01 -42.41 6.16
C GLU A 220 -20.21 -41.72 7.53
N ASN A 221 -20.84 -40.54 7.53
CA ASN A 221 -21.76 -40.09 8.56
C ASN A 221 -22.92 -39.36 7.86
N SER A 222 -24.13 -39.67 8.28
CA SER A 222 -25.39 -39.31 7.60
C SER A 222 -25.76 -37.84 7.74
N ASN A 223 -24.97 -36.96 7.14
CA ASN A 223 -25.34 -35.56 6.94
C ASN A 223 -26.55 -35.50 5.99
N HIS A 224 -27.75 -35.26 6.52
CA HIS A 224 -28.93 -35.01 5.69
C HIS A 224 -29.02 -33.52 5.36
N LEU A 225 -29.38 -33.22 4.11
CA LEU A 225 -29.46 -31.84 3.62
C LEU A 225 -30.81 -31.24 4.03
N VAL A 226 -30.78 -30.30 4.96
CA VAL A 226 -31.94 -29.50 5.33
C VAL A 226 -31.96 -28.23 4.47
N LYS A 227 -33.12 -27.93 3.90
CA LYS A 227 -33.37 -26.68 3.17
C LYS A 227 -34.47 -25.89 3.83
N GLY A 228 -34.57 -24.61 3.53
CA GLY A 228 -35.70 -23.83 3.99
C GLY A 228 -35.60 -22.37 3.61
N ASN A 229 -36.61 -21.62 4.02
CA ASN A 229 -36.71 -20.19 3.82
C ASN A 229 -36.98 -19.51 5.17
N VAL A 230 -36.38 -18.33 5.38
CA VAL A 230 -36.53 -17.53 6.60
C VAL A 230 -37.19 -16.20 6.29
N LYS A 231 -38.20 -15.83 7.09
CA LYS A 231 -39.00 -14.61 6.91
C LYS A 231 -39.15 -13.80 8.19
N ALA A 232 -39.57 -12.55 8.06
CA ALA A 232 -39.94 -11.68 9.18
C ALA A 232 -41.40 -11.89 9.62
N ALA A 233 -41.64 -11.81 10.93
CA ALA A 233 -42.99 -11.84 11.48
C ALA A 233 -43.70 -10.48 11.27
N GLY A 234 -44.76 -10.45 10.46
CA GLY A 234 -45.66 -9.28 10.35
C GLY A 234 -45.99 -8.87 8.92
N ASP A 235 -45.06 -9.05 7.98
CA ASP A 235 -45.17 -8.63 6.57
C ASP A 235 -44.84 -9.74 5.54
N ASP A 236 -44.44 -10.94 5.99
CA ASP A 236 -44.06 -12.10 5.16
C ASP A 236 -42.85 -11.82 4.23
N LEU A 237 -42.02 -10.84 4.60
CA LEU A 237 -40.80 -10.46 3.87
C LEU A 237 -39.71 -11.53 4.07
N ASP A 238 -39.12 -11.99 2.96
CA ASP A 238 -37.97 -12.89 2.97
C ASP A 238 -36.76 -12.18 3.60
N LEU A 239 -36.06 -12.88 4.50
CA LEU A 239 -34.94 -12.32 5.25
C LEU A 239 -33.61 -12.82 4.68
N PRO A 240 -32.89 -11.99 3.91
CA PRO A 240 -31.53 -12.29 3.49
C PRO A 240 -30.51 -12.09 4.62
N GLY A 241 -29.47 -12.92 4.66
CA GLY A 241 -28.38 -12.82 5.62
C GLY A 241 -28.66 -13.32 7.03
N VAL A 242 -29.73 -14.11 7.24
CA VAL A 242 -29.98 -14.81 8.52
C VAL A 242 -28.93 -15.90 8.71
N TYR A 243 -28.25 -15.88 9.86
CA TYR A 243 -27.31 -16.94 10.21
C TYR A 243 -28.07 -18.17 10.70
N VAL A 244 -27.81 -19.32 10.07
CA VAL A 244 -28.33 -20.64 10.44
C VAL A 244 -27.16 -21.51 10.90
N ILE A 245 -27.05 -21.77 12.21
CA ILE A 245 -25.89 -22.45 12.81
C ILE A 245 -26.35 -23.71 13.54
N ILE A 246 -25.60 -24.82 13.39
CA ILE A 246 -25.79 -26.02 14.20
C ILE A 246 -25.27 -25.72 15.61
N LYS A 247 -26.17 -25.70 16.59
CA LYS A 247 -25.92 -25.28 17.97
C LYS A 247 -24.82 -26.12 18.61
N GLY A 248 -23.80 -25.44 19.13
CA GLY A 248 -22.62 -26.06 19.74
C GLY A 248 -21.46 -26.31 18.77
N THR A 249 -21.62 -25.94 17.50
CA THR A 249 -20.58 -26.01 16.46
C THR A 249 -20.36 -24.64 15.82
N SER A 250 -19.32 -24.53 14.98
CA SER A 250 -19.11 -23.39 14.07
C SER A 250 -19.68 -23.63 12.66
N ASN A 251 -20.39 -24.75 12.44
CA ASN A 251 -20.95 -25.10 11.14
C ASN A 251 -22.28 -24.39 10.94
N GLY A 252 -22.33 -23.51 9.94
CA GLY A 252 -23.51 -22.73 9.63
C GLY A 252 -23.48 -22.15 8.22
N VAL A 253 -24.62 -21.64 7.78
CA VAL A 253 -24.82 -20.99 6.48
C VAL A 253 -25.61 -19.70 6.68
N GLN A 254 -25.66 -18.86 5.65
CA GLN A 254 -26.53 -17.69 5.62
C GLN A 254 -27.65 -17.87 4.58
N THR A 255 -28.78 -17.21 4.80
CA THR A 255 -29.84 -17.13 3.80
C THR A 255 -29.46 -16.22 2.63
N ASP A 256 -29.86 -16.58 1.41
CA ASP A 256 -29.68 -15.78 0.19
C ASP A 256 -30.66 -14.61 0.07
N PHE A 257 -30.64 -13.87 -1.05
CA PHE A 257 -31.51 -12.71 -1.31
C PHE A 257 -33.01 -13.02 -1.18
N ASP A 258 -33.41 -14.25 -1.46
CA ASP A 258 -34.79 -14.72 -1.40
C ASP A 258 -35.06 -15.45 -0.06
N GLY A 259 -34.21 -15.27 0.95
CA GLY A 259 -34.35 -15.84 2.28
C GLY A 259 -34.10 -17.36 2.36
N ASN A 260 -33.60 -18.00 1.29
CA ASN A 260 -33.41 -19.46 1.25
C ASN A 260 -32.06 -19.88 1.82
N TYR A 261 -32.02 -21.03 2.50
CA TYR A 261 -30.78 -21.64 3.00
C TYR A 261 -30.74 -23.15 2.76
N GLN A 262 -29.53 -23.70 2.77
CA GLN A 262 -29.26 -25.14 2.63
C GLN A 262 -28.10 -25.52 3.56
N ILE A 263 -28.32 -26.45 4.49
CA ILE A 263 -27.31 -26.88 5.45
C ILE A 263 -27.31 -28.39 5.64
N TYR A 264 -26.13 -28.99 5.72
CA TYR A 264 -25.96 -30.40 6.09
C TYR A 264 -25.92 -30.50 7.61
N VAL A 265 -26.82 -31.29 8.19
CA VAL A 265 -27.01 -31.42 9.64
C VAL A 265 -27.34 -32.88 9.97
N ASP A 266 -26.99 -33.36 11.17
CA ASP A 266 -27.40 -34.70 11.62
C ASP A 266 -28.83 -34.68 12.18
N GLU A 267 -29.59 -35.77 12.00
CA GLU A 267 -30.97 -35.84 12.48
C GLU A 267 -31.02 -35.71 14.01
N GLY A 268 -31.76 -34.70 14.51
CA GLY A 268 -31.86 -34.40 15.93
C GLY A 268 -30.92 -33.30 16.46
N GLU A 269 -30.04 -32.72 15.64
CA GLU A 269 -29.28 -31.52 16.01
C GLU A 269 -30.16 -30.26 16.00
N THR A 270 -29.79 -29.24 16.78
CA THR A 270 -30.54 -27.98 16.86
C THR A 270 -29.92 -26.92 15.96
N LEU A 271 -30.71 -26.38 15.03
CA LEU A 271 -30.38 -25.20 14.25
C LEU A 271 -30.78 -23.93 15.01
N SER A 272 -29.87 -22.97 15.09
CA SER A 272 -30.08 -21.63 15.65
C SER A 272 -30.12 -20.61 14.53
N PHE A 273 -31.21 -19.86 14.45
CA PHE A 273 -31.46 -18.81 13.47
C PHE A 273 -31.33 -17.46 14.16
N SER A 274 -30.36 -16.66 13.75
CA SER A 274 -30.10 -15.34 14.34
C SER A 274 -29.97 -14.25 13.28
N TYR A 275 -30.63 -13.13 13.53
CA TYR A 275 -30.60 -11.96 12.66
C TYR A 275 -30.69 -10.68 13.50
N ILE A 276 -29.98 -9.63 13.10
CA ILE A 276 -29.87 -8.40 13.90
C ILE A 276 -31.24 -7.72 13.97
N GLY A 277 -31.67 -7.36 15.18
CA GLY A 277 -33.01 -6.78 15.42
C GLY A 277 -34.12 -7.80 15.62
N PHE A 278 -33.82 -9.09 15.53
CA PHE A 278 -34.78 -10.19 15.71
C PHE A 278 -34.36 -11.11 16.86
N LYS A 279 -35.33 -11.77 17.48
CA LYS A 279 -35.08 -12.78 18.51
C LYS A 279 -34.50 -14.03 17.88
N THR A 280 -33.39 -14.53 18.44
CA THR A 280 -32.83 -15.82 18.04
C THR A 280 -33.85 -16.94 18.25
N GLN A 281 -34.08 -17.73 17.21
CA GLN A 281 -34.99 -18.89 17.25
C GLN A 281 -34.20 -20.18 17.07
N GLU A 282 -34.51 -21.19 17.88
CA GLU A 282 -33.86 -22.50 17.82
C GLU A 282 -34.87 -23.58 17.42
N VAL A 283 -34.50 -24.44 16.48
CA VAL A 283 -35.35 -25.52 15.95
C VAL A 283 -34.54 -26.79 15.78
N VAL A 284 -35.10 -27.94 16.18
CA VAL A 284 -34.47 -29.25 16.00
C VAL A 284 -34.67 -29.73 14.56
N ALA A 285 -33.57 -30.13 13.90
CA ALA A 285 -33.56 -30.68 12.55
C ALA A 285 -34.23 -32.06 12.54
N THR A 286 -35.53 -32.08 12.19
CA THR A 286 -36.39 -33.29 12.18
C THR A 286 -37.02 -33.57 10.80
N GLY A 287 -36.51 -32.92 9.74
CA GLY A 287 -36.96 -33.15 8.36
C GLY A 287 -36.20 -32.31 7.34
N ASP A 288 -36.38 -32.64 6.05
CA ASP A 288 -35.62 -32.07 4.92
C ASP A 288 -35.93 -30.59 4.61
N VAL A 289 -37.08 -30.09 5.08
CA VAL A 289 -37.51 -28.70 4.86
C VAL A 289 -37.94 -28.04 6.15
N ILE A 290 -37.25 -26.96 6.55
CA ILE A 290 -37.53 -26.20 7.78
C ILE A 290 -37.62 -24.70 7.42
N ASN A 291 -38.84 -24.18 7.37
CA ASN A 291 -39.07 -22.75 7.18
C ASN A 291 -39.24 -22.04 8.53
N ILE A 292 -38.67 -20.86 8.67
CA ILE A 292 -38.62 -20.11 9.94
C ILE A 292 -39.20 -18.72 9.74
N VAL A 293 -39.93 -18.23 10.74
CA VAL A 293 -40.38 -16.84 10.80
C VAL A 293 -39.81 -16.23 12.07
N LEU A 294 -38.88 -15.29 11.93
CA LEU A 294 -38.23 -14.61 13.06
C LEU A 294 -39.11 -13.45 13.55
N GLU A 295 -39.29 -13.37 14.87
CA GLU A 295 -39.98 -12.26 15.52
C GLU A 295 -39.00 -11.12 15.84
N GLU A 296 -39.43 -9.87 15.62
CA GLU A 296 -38.66 -8.69 16.01
C GLU A 296 -38.40 -8.65 17.53
N ASP A 297 -37.21 -8.19 17.92
CA ASP A 297 -36.85 -7.99 19.32
C ASP A 297 -37.31 -6.62 19.82
N THR A 298 -38.57 -6.56 20.27
CA THR A 298 -39.23 -5.35 20.81
C THR A 298 -38.64 -4.85 22.14
N SER A 299 -37.52 -5.41 22.62
CA SER A 299 -36.85 -5.00 23.87
C SER A 299 -36.02 -3.71 23.76
N SER A 300 -36.04 -3.03 22.60
CA SER A 300 -35.10 -1.96 22.27
C SER A 300 -35.74 -0.60 21.93
N LEU A 301 -36.99 -0.34 22.31
CA LEU A 301 -37.62 0.98 22.16
C LEU A 301 -38.57 1.31 23.32
N ASP A 302 -38.18 2.28 24.15
CA ASP A 302 -39.11 3.15 24.87
C ASP A 302 -38.91 4.59 24.38
N GLU A 303 -39.97 5.10 23.74
CA GLU A 303 -40.13 6.49 23.32
C GLU A 303 -41.05 7.26 24.32
N VAL A 304 -40.97 8.59 24.25
CA VAL A 304 -41.95 9.63 24.63
C VAL A 304 -41.71 10.34 25.97
N VAL A 305 -41.44 11.67 25.91
CA VAL A 305 -42.34 12.76 26.36
C VAL A 305 -42.02 14.08 25.66
N VAL A 306 -43.11 14.76 25.25
CA VAL A 306 -43.23 16.09 24.63
C VAL A 306 -43.56 17.17 25.69
N MET A 307 -43.06 18.41 25.49
CA MET A 307 -43.77 19.72 25.58
C MET A 307 -43.03 20.83 26.35
N GLY A 308 -43.05 22.02 25.75
CA GLY A 308 -42.93 23.30 26.46
C GLY A 308 -42.74 24.50 25.53
N TYR A 309 -43.84 25.06 25.01
CA TYR A 309 -43.84 26.42 24.43
C TYR A 309 -43.81 27.47 25.56
N SER A 310 -43.01 28.52 25.40
CA SER A 310 -43.28 29.81 26.04
C SER A 310 -42.92 30.98 25.11
N THR A 311 -43.68 32.04 25.29
CA THR A 311 -43.94 33.22 24.45
C THR A 311 -42.90 34.33 24.51
N GLU A 312 -42.94 35.16 23.46
CA GLU A 312 -42.18 36.38 23.12
C GLU A 312 -41.86 37.37 24.25
N SER A 313 -40.76 38.10 24.05
CA SER A 313 -40.66 39.53 24.40
C SER A 313 -39.84 40.28 23.35
N SER A 314 -40.47 41.25 22.72
CA SER A 314 -39.89 42.24 21.81
C SER A 314 -39.04 43.26 22.55
N TYR A 315 -37.86 43.61 22.01
CA TYR A 315 -37.24 44.91 22.20
C TYR A 315 -36.70 45.44 20.86
N GLU A 316 -37.14 46.64 20.48
CA GLU A 316 -36.53 47.42 19.42
C GLU A 316 -35.15 47.90 19.88
N THR A 317 -34.10 47.67 19.09
CA THR A 317 -32.93 48.55 19.05
C THR A 317 -32.34 48.53 17.64
N THR A 318 -32.35 49.69 16.99
CA THR A 318 -31.68 49.95 15.70
C THR A 318 -30.16 49.84 15.86
N SER A 319 -29.60 48.70 15.49
CA SER A 319 -28.16 48.53 15.31
C SER A 319 -27.89 47.78 14.00
N ALA A 320 -26.76 48.06 13.35
CA ALA A 320 -26.34 47.41 12.08
C ALA A 320 -26.31 45.87 12.20
N VAL A 321 -26.23 45.34 13.42
CA VAL A 321 -26.30 43.93 13.80
C VAL A 321 -27.63 43.27 13.41
N THR A 322 -28.77 43.94 13.65
CA THR A 322 -30.12 43.43 13.34
C THR A 322 -30.39 43.36 11.83
N ALA A 323 -29.64 44.11 11.03
CA ALA A 323 -29.82 44.17 9.58
C ALA A 323 -29.08 43.07 8.81
N LEU A 324 -28.02 42.51 9.39
CA LEU A 324 -27.35 41.32 8.86
C LEU A 324 -28.12 40.03 9.24
N GLN A 325 -28.85 40.06 10.36
CA GLN A 325 -29.73 38.98 10.79
C GLN A 325 -30.90 38.83 9.80
N GLY A 326 -30.87 37.75 8.99
CA GLY A 326 -31.90 37.45 7.99
C GLY A 326 -31.57 37.88 6.55
N ARG A 327 -30.45 38.57 6.31
CA ARG A 327 -29.90 38.78 4.96
C ARG A 327 -28.75 37.85 4.64
N THR A 328 -28.11 37.28 5.66
CA THR A 328 -26.99 36.36 5.51
C THR A 328 -27.29 35.01 6.18
N ALA A 329 -27.15 33.92 5.44
CA ALA A 329 -27.33 32.58 5.99
C ALA A 329 -26.21 32.25 7.01
N GLY A 330 -26.59 31.74 8.18
CA GLY A 330 -25.62 31.26 9.17
C GLY A 330 -25.08 32.31 10.14
N ILE A 331 -25.73 33.46 10.35
CA ILE A 331 -25.37 34.39 11.44
C ILE A 331 -26.26 34.13 12.67
N GLN A 332 -25.66 33.92 13.84
CA GLN A 332 -26.31 33.91 15.15
C GLN A 332 -25.81 35.09 15.99
N VAL A 333 -26.73 35.94 16.44
CA VAL A 333 -26.43 37.05 17.35
C VAL A 333 -26.77 36.60 18.76
N MET A 334 -25.80 36.67 19.67
CA MET A 334 -26.05 36.49 21.10
C MET A 334 -26.15 37.88 21.73
N GLU A 335 -27.33 38.22 22.28
CA GLU A 335 -27.52 39.45 23.04
C GLU A 335 -26.82 39.34 24.39
N ASP A 336 -25.60 39.87 24.45
CA ASP A 336 -24.95 40.29 25.69
C ASP A 336 -24.49 41.75 25.51
N ASP A 337 -24.04 42.42 26.58
CA ASP A 337 -23.71 43.88 26.63
C ASP A 337 -22.75 44.38 25.51
N GLU A 338 -22.14 43.50 24.71
CA GLU A 338 -21.23 43.82 23.58
C GLU A 338 -21.70 43.38 22.17
N ASN A 339 -22.94 42.89 21.97
CA ASN A 339 -23.47 42.48 20.64
C ASN A 339 -22.51 41.56 19.82
N VAL A 340 -22.16 40.39 20.36
CA VAL A 340 -21.25 39.45 19.70
C VAL A 340 -21.96 38.70 18.56
N ILE A 341 -21.38 38.74 17.36
CA ILE A 341 -21.87 38.04 16.16
C ILE A 341 -21.07 36.74 15.98
N ASN A 342 -21.75 35.60 16.02
CA ASN A 342 -21.18 34.28 15.74
C ASN A 342 -21.67 33.74 14.39
N VAL A 343 -20.77 33.16 13.61
CA VAL A 343 -21.11 32.43 12.37
C VAL A 343 -21.42 30.97 12.73
N ARG A 344 -22.46 30.37 12.13
CA ARG A 344 -22.94 29.02 12.42
C ARG A 344 -21.85 28.01 12.03
N GLY A 345 -21.43 27.19 13.00
CA GLY A 345 -20.28 26.29 12.89
C GLY A 345 -19.10 26.72 13.79
N VAL A 346 -19.11 27.95 14.30
CA VAL A 346 -18.12 28.45 15.24
C VAL A 346 -18.68 28.31 16.66
N SER A 347 -18.39 27.18 17.31
CA SER A 347 -18.58 27.03 18.77
C SER A 347 -17.24 27.31 19.42
N SER A 348 -16.90 28.58 19.67
CA SER A 348 -15.66 28.89 20.39
C SER A 348 -15.96 29.21 21.85
N LEU A 349 -15.34 28.44 22.76
CA LEU A 349 -15.16 28.84 24.16
C LEU A 349 -14.14 29.98 24.31
N SER A 350 -13.51 30.45 23.21
CA SER A 350 -12.42 31.44 23.18
C SER A 350 -12.78 32.84 22.68
N GLY A 351 -14.02 33.10 22.25
CA GLY A 351 -14.50 34.47 21.97
C GLY A 351 -13.91 35.15 20.72
N GLU A 352 -13.46 34.38 19.72
CA GLU A 352 -12.92 34.96 18.49
C GLU A 352 -14.03 35.53 17.58
N THR A 353 -13.93 36.81 17.25
CA THR A 353 -14.88 37.55 16.40
C THR A 353 -14.51 37.44 14.92
N PRO A 354 -15.50 37.41 14.00
CA PRO A 354 -15.24 37.39 12.57
C PRO A 354 -14.64 38.72 12.10
N ILE A 355 -13.85 38.67 11.02
CA ILE A 355 -13.41 39.89 10.32
C ILE A 355 -14.45 40.31 9.27
N TYR A 356 -14.57 41.62 9.02
CA TYR A 356 -15.53 42.16 8.06
C TYR A 356 -14.81 42.61 6.79
N ILE A 357 -15.40 42.39 5.64
CA ILE A 357 -14.93 42.92 4.36
C ILE A 357 -16.03 43.80 3.80
N VAL A 358 -15.78 45.10 3.67
CA VAL A 358 -16.72 46.04 3.06
C VAL A 358 -16.14 46.52 1.74
N ASN A 359 -16.81 46.23 0.63
CA ASN A 359 -16.37 46.64 -0.71
C ASN A 359 -14.89 46.23 -1.00
N GLY A 360 -14.51 45.01 -0.62
CA GLY A 360 -13.17 44.46 -0.83
C GLY A 360 -12.11 44.84 0.22
N LYS A 361 -12.44 45.70 1.19
CA LYS A 361 -11.51 46.14 2.24
C LYS A 361 -11.78 45.48 3.59
N VAL A 362 -10.72 44.96 4.22
CA VAL A 362 -10.79 44.37 5.57
C VAL A 362 -11.00 45.44 6.63
N VAL A 363 -11.99 45.21 7.50
CA VAL A 363 -12.34 46.03 8.66
C VAL A 363 -12.37 45.10 9.88
N ASN A 364 -11.68 45.51 10.95
CA ASN A 364 -11.48 44.68 12.15
C ASN A 364 -12.65 44.81 13.17
N GLU A 365 -13.57 45.72 12.94
CA GLU A 365 -14.72 46.01 13.79
C GLU A 365 -15.99 45.99 12.94
N MET A 366 -17.15 45.75 13.57
CA MET A 366 -18.44 45.76 12.89
C MET A 366 -18.67 47.13 12.23
N PRO A 367 -18.78 47.20 10.88
CA PRO A 367 -18.89 48.48 10.20
C PRO A 367 -20.26 49.10 10.47
N ASN A 368 -20.27 50.39 10.82
CA ASN A 368 -21.50 51.15 11.01
C ASN A 368 -22.12 51.50 9.65
N LEU A 369 -22.91 50.59 9.10
CA LEU A 369 -23.58 50.72 7.79
C LEU A 369 -25.10 50.84 7.97
N ASN A 370 -25.72 51.67 7.14
CA ASN A 370 -27.18 51.72 7.04
C ASN A 370 -27.68 50.45 6.32
N PRO A 371 -28.69 49.74 6.85
CA PRO A 371 -29.26 48.56 6.20
C PRO A 371 -29.77 48.77 4.77
N GLU A 372 -30.15 50.01 4.44
CA GLU A 372 -30.60 50.37 3.09
C GLU A 372 -29.45 50.45 2.08
N ASP A 373 -28.21 50.61 2.53
CA ASP A 373 -27.03 50.77 1.67
C ASP A 373 -26.38 49.43 1.33
N ILE A 374 -26.75 48.35 2.03
CA ILE A 374 -26.28 46.99 1.78
C ILE A 374 -27.00 46.45 0.53
N GLN A 375 -26.22 46.10 -0.50
CA GLN A 375 -26.69 45.40 -1.68
C GLN A 375 -26.74 43.90 -1.42
N GLU A 376 -25.66 43.35 -0.86
CA GLU A 376 -25.45 41.91 -0.68
C GLU A 376 -24.51 41.66 0.49
N SER A 377 -24.71 40.55 1.20
CA SER A 377 -23.80 40.09 2.23
C SER A 377 -23.79 38.57 2.33
N TYR A 378 -22.60 37.99 2.50
CA TYR A 378 -22.38 36.55 2.66
C TYR A 378 -21.26 36.29 3.66
N ASN A 379 -21.21 35.06 4.20
CA ASN A 379 -20.18 34.65 5.14
C ASN A 379 -19.25 33.64 4.49
N LEU A 380 -17.97 33.71 4.83
CA LEU A 380 -16.99 32.66 4.57
C LEU A 380 -16.76 31.86 5.85
N THR A 381 -16.57 30.55 5.72
CA THR A 381 -16.24 29.71 6.86
C THR A 381 -14.85 30.06 7.40
N PRO A 382 -14.52 29.70 8.66
CA PRO A 382 -13.15 29.86 9.18
C PRO A 382 -12.07 29.26 8.28
N ASN A 383 -12.35 28.13 7.61
CA ASN A 383 -11.39 27.48 6.72
C ASN A 383 -11.10 28.33 5.47
N ASP A 384 -12.14 28.87 4.84
CA ASP A 384 -12.00 29.70 3.62
C ASP A 384 -11.41 31.07 3.98
N GLY A 385 -11.82 31.60 5.15
CA GLY A 385 -11.31 32.81 5.75
C GLY A 385 -9.81 32.75 6.04
N ILE A 386 -9.33 31.70 6.73
CA ILE A 386 -7.91 31.54 7.07
C ILE A 386 -7.05 31.40 5.82
N LYS A 387 -7.52 30.68 4.77
CA LYS A 387 -6.80 30.57 3.50
C LYS A 387 -6.58 31.93 2.82
N LEU A 388 -7.59 32.81 2.88
CA LEU A 388 -7.53 34.12 2.23
C LEU A 388 -6.88 35.20 3.10
N TYR A 389 -7.04 35.15 4.42
CA TYR A 389 -6.71 36.25 5.34
C TYR A 389 -5.81 35.85 6.51
N GLY A 390 -5.45 34.58 6.67
CA GLY A 390 -4.59 34.06 7.73
C GLY A 390 -5.29 33.95 9.09
N ALA A 391 -4.51 33.76 10.16
CA ALA A 391 -5.00 33.49 11.52
C ALA A 391 -6.06 34.49 12.05
N ARG A 392 -6.07 35.73 11.55
CA ARG A 392 -7.08 36.75 11.90
C ARG A 392 -8.51 36.41 11.45
N ALA A 393 -8.70 35.44 10.56
CA ALA A 393 -10.00 35.00 10.08
C ALA A 393 -10.48 33.70 10.74
N ALA A 394 -9.87 33.30 11.87
CA ALA A 394 -10.23 32.11 12.61
C ALA A 394 -11.68 32.15 13.17
N GLY A 395 -12.22 33.34 13.43
CA GLY A 395 -13.65 33.54 13.72
C GLY A 395 -14.59 33.53 12.49
N GLY A 396 -14.06 33.34 11.27
CA GLY A 396 -14.78 33.49 10.00
C GLY A 396 -14.68 34.89 9.39
N VAL A 397 -15.27 35.07 8.19
CA VAL A 397 -15.26 36.35 7.46
C VAL A 397 -16.66 36.71 7.03
N VAL A 398 -17.07 37.97 7.23
CA VAL A 398 -18.34 38.50 6.73
C VAL A 398 -18.06 39.47 5.59
N VAL A 399 -18.50 39.14 4.38
CA VAL A 399 -18.37 40.02 3.20
C VAL A 399 -19.64 40.83 3.02
N ILE A 400 -19.50 42.14 2.85
CA ILE A 400 -20.57 43.12 2.67
C ILE A 400 -20.28 43.95 1.42
N LYS A 401 -21.24 43.95 0.51
CA LYS A 401 -21.22 44.75 -0.71
C LYS A 401 -22.27 45.84 -0.58
N THR A 402 -21.86 47.10 -0.72
CA THR A 402 -22.78 48.24 -0.68
C THR A 402 -23.22 48.65 -2.08
N LYS A 403 -24.38 49.32 -2.18
CA LYS A 403 -24.95 49.80 -3.45
C LYS A 403 -24.08 50.84 -4.16
N ASP A 404 -23.24 51.56 -3.40
CA ASP A 404 -22.34 52.61 -3.90
C ASP A 404 -20.90 52.10 -4.14
N ILE A 405 -20.74 50.80 -4.43
CA ILE A 405 -19.43 50.21 -4.71
C ILE A 405 -18.81 50.78 -6.00
N SER A 406 -17.53 51.13 -5.96
CA SER A 406 -16.81 51.59 -7.15
C SER A 406 -16.46 50.43 -8.11
N GLU A 407 -16.23 50.72 -9.40
CA GLU A 407 -15.81 49.69 -10.38
C GLU A 407 -14.55 48.92 -9.94
N LYS A 408 -13.61 49.61 -9.28
CA LYS A 408 -12.39 48.99 -8.74
C LYS A 408 -12.70 48.02 -7.60
N GLU A 409 -13.53 48.45 -6.64
CA GLU A 409 -13.91 47.62 -5.49
C GLU A 409 -14.79 46.43 -5.93
N SER A 410 -15.61 46.62 -6.97
CA SER A 410 -16.38 45.52 -7.58
C SER A 410 -15.48 44.50 -8.26
N ALA A 411 -14.37 44.90 -8.87
CA ALA A 411 -13.39 43.98 -9.45
C ALA A 411 -12.60 43.23 -8.36
N GLU A 412 -12.25 43.89 -7.27
CA GLU A 412 -11.58 43.26 -6.11
C GLU A 412 -12.49 42.23 -5.43
N ILE A 413 -13.79 42.51 -5.30
CA ILE A 413 -14.78 41.52 -4.83
C ILE A 413 -14.95 40.37 -5.83
N ALA A 414 -15.02 40.65 -7.14
CA ALA A 414 -15.15 39.60 -8.14
C ALA A 414 -13.93 38.66 -8.19
N GLU A 415 -12.72 39.17 -7.96
CA GLU A 415 -11.51 38.34 -7.85
C GLU A 415 -11.53 37.45 -6.58
N LEU A 416 -12.08 37.97 -5.48
CA LEU A 416 -12.29 37.21 -4.26
C LEU A 416 -13.34 36.11 -4.47
N GLU A 417 -14.48 36.46 -5.05
CA GLU A 417 -15.57 35.53 -5.39
C GLU A 417 -15.07 34.43 -6.34
N GLN A 418 -14.25 34.76 -7.33
CA GLN A 418 -13.65 33.77 -8.24
C GLN A 418 -12.69 32.81 -7.52
N LYS A 419 -11.94 33.26 -6.50
CA LYS A 419 -11.08 32.38 -5.69
C LYS A 419 -11.89 31.41 -4.82
N ILE A 420 -13.10 31.80 -4.43
CA ILE A 420 -14.04 30.99 -3.66
C ILE A 420 -14.86 30.07 -4.58
N GLU A 421 -15.28 30.54 -5.76
CA GLU A 421 -16.09 29.75 -6.70
C GLU A 421 -15.27 28.63 -7.36
N ASN A 422 -13.98 28.87 -7.56
CA ASN A 422 -13.01 27.84 -7.92
C ASN A 422 -12.67 26.91 -6.75
N GLU A 423 -13.41 26.86 -5.65
CA GLU A 423 -13.03 26.01 -4.51
C GLU A 423 -13.22 24.52 -4.81
N LEU A 424 -12.27 23.71 -4.35
CA LEU A 424 -12.36 22.25 -4.36
C LEU A 424 -13.09 21.84 -3.09
N GLU A 425 -14.31 21.33 -3.22
CA GLU A 425 -15.02 20.75 -2.10
C GLU A 425 -14.80 19.24 -2.07
N LEU A 426 -13.95 18.79 -1.13
CA LEU A 426 -13.82 17.38 -0.79
C LEU A 426 -14.60 17.10 0.51
N LYS A 427 -15.45 16.07 0.50
CA LYS A 427 -16.28 15.69 1.65
C LYS A 427 -15.41 15.15 2.78
N ASN A 428 -15.57 15.63 4.01
CA ASN A 428 -14.87 15.08 5.18
C ASN A 428 -15.59 13.81 5.71
N TRP A 429 -14.81 12.82 6.15
CA TRP A 429 -15.32 11.67 6.89
C TRP A 429 -15.67 12.04 8.33
N THR A 430 -16.79 11.54 8.86
CA THR A 430 -17.22 11.79 10.25
C THR A 430 -17.73 10.51 10.92
N PRO A 431 -16.98 9.95 11.89
CA PRO A 431 -17.40 8.74 12.60
C PRO A 431 -18.66 8.95 13.48
N ASN A 432 -19.54 7.95 13.56
CA ASN A 432 -20.76 7.96 14.40
C ASN A 432 -20.86 6.77 15.38
N SER A 433 -19.74 6.14 15.70
CA SER A 433 -19.67 5.02 16.66
C SER A 433 -20.14 5.41 18.07
N GLU A 434 -20.48 4.41 18.90
CA GLU A 434 -20.94 4.64 20.27
C GLU A 434 -19.90 5.40 21.12
N TYR A 435 -18.62 5.03 21.02
CA TYR A 435 -17.55 5.70 21.76
C TYR A 435 -17.35 7.15 21.30
N ILE A 436 -17.50 7.46 20.02
CA ILE A 436 -17.45 8.85 19.52
C ILE A 436 -18.66 9.65 20.01
N ARG A 437 -19.86 9.05 20.06
CA ARG A 437 -21.02 9.72 20.65
C ARG A 437 -20.82 10.02 22.14
N LYS A 438 -20.10 9.17 22.88
CA LYS A 438 -19.73 9.44 24.28
C LYS A 438 -18.71 10.57 24.39
N LEU A 439 -17.68 10.56 23.55
CA LEU A 439 -16.68 11.64 23.50
C LEU A 439 -17.30 12.99 23.14
N LYS A 440 -18.18 13.05 22.14
CA LYS A 440 -18.90 14.28 21.75
C LYS A 440 -19.80 14.86 22.86
N ARG A 441 -20.11 14.10 23.92
CA ARG A 441 -20.93 14.55 25.06
C ARG A 441 -20.11 15.13 26.21
N THR A 442 -18.77 15.02 26.18
CA THR A 442 -17.92 15.59 27.22
C THR A 442 -17.84 17.11 27.10
N GLY A 443 -17.62 17.81 28.21
CA GLY A 443 -17.61 19.28 28.25
C GLY A 443 -16.27 19.92 27.86
N SER A 444 -15.17 19.17 27.90
CA SER A 444 -13.84 19.67 27.52
C SER A 444 -12.97 18.61 26.84
N ALA A 445 -11.89 19.04 26.19
CA ALA A 445 -10.89 18.17 25.58
C ALA A 445 -10.20 17.27 26.63
N GLU A 446 -9.93 17.78 27.82
CA GLU A 446 -9.33 17.01 28.92
C GLU A 446 -10.27 15.92 29.42
N GLU A 447 -11.56 16.22 29.59
CA GLU A 447 -12.57 15.22 29.95
C GLU A 447 -12.68 14.15 28.87
N ALA A 448 -12.68 14.55 27.60
CA ALA A 448 -12.66 13.63 26.47
C ALA A 448 -11.41 12.74 26.49
N TYR A 449 -10.24 13.28 26.85
CA TYR A 449 -9.00 12.52 26.88
C TYR A 449 -8.97 11.51 28.03
N GLN A 450 -9.51 11.86 29.21
CA GLN A 450 -9.68 10.90 30.30
C GLN A 450 -10.63 9.77 29.90
N LEU A 451 -11.77 10.12 29.29
CA LEU A 451 -12.71 9.12 28.79
C LEU A 451 -12.08 8.23 27.71
N TYR A 452 -11.24 8.79 26.83
CA TYR A 452 -10.44 8.01 25.89
C TYR A 452 -9.55 6.97 26.60
N LEU A 453 -8.83 7.36 27.65
CA LEU A 453 -7.96 6.44 28.40
C LEU A 453 -8.76 5.28 29.03
N GLU A 454 -9.98 5.54 29.51
CA GLU A 454 -10.89 4.50 30.01
C GLU A 454 -11.38 3.58 28.89
N LEU A 455 -11.82 4.15 27.77
CA LEU A 455 -12.32 3.41 26.61
C LEU A 455 -11.22 2.58 25.95
N ARG A 456 -9.97 3.04 25.98
CA ARG A 456 -8.82 2.37 25.37
C ARG A 456 -8.62 0.97 25.90
N GLU A 457 -8.86 0.72 27.19
CA GLU A 457 -8.68 -0.61 27.78
C GLU A 457 -9.59 -1.67 27.11
N ALA A 458 -10.80 -1.26 26.72
CA ALA A 458 -11.75 -2.14 26.02
C ALA A 458 -11.52 -2.23 24.50
N HIS A 459 -10.84 -1.24 23.90
CA HIS A 459 -10.67 -1.11 22.44
C HIS A 459 -9.20 -1.21 22.01
N LYS A 460 -8.31 -1.71 22.88
CA LYS A 460 -6.86 -1.61 22.69
C LYS A 460 -6.31 -2.22 21.40
N ASN A 461 -7.00 -3.22 20.86
CA ASN A 461 -6.62 -3.96 19.65
C ASN A 461 -7.47 -3.57 18.43
N ILE A 462 -8.16 -2.42 18.48
CA ILE A 462 -9.06 -1.96 17.42
C ILE A 462 -8.45 -0.70 16.78
N PRO A 463 -7.73 -0.81 15.65
CA PRO A 463 -7.07 0.34 15.02
C PRO A 463 -8.03 1.46 14.64
N SER A 464 -9.24 1.12 14.19
CA SER A 464 -10.29 2.09 13.85
C SER A 464 -10.73 2.94 15.04
N PHE A 465 -10.65 2.43 16.27
CA PHE A 465 -10.92 3.21 17.48
C PHE A 465 -9.90 4.34 17.65
N TYR A 466 -8.60 4.06 17.54
CA TYR A 466 -7.56 5.09 17.65
C TYR A 466 -7.64 6.12 16.53
N MET A 467 -7.96 5.68 15.31
CA MET A 467 -8.19 6.58 14.17
C MET A 467 -9.34 7.55 14.45
N ASP A 468 -10.51 7.03 14.85
CA ASP A 468 -11.71 7.83 15.09
C ASP A 468 -11.53 8.82 16.23
N VAL A 469 -10.89 8.38 17.32
CA VAL A 469 -10.63 9.25 18.45
C VAL A 469 -9.63 10.34 18.06
N ALA A 470 -8.59 10.01 17.28
CA ALA A 470 -7.69 11.02 16.74
C ALA A 470 -8.43 12.04 15.85
N ASP A 471 -9.35 11.61 14.98
CA ASP A 471 -10.17 12.53 14.16
C ASP A 471 -11.05 13.44 15.01
N TYR A 472 -11.61 12.91 16.10
CA TYR A 472 -12.35 13.71 17.06
C TYR A 472 -11.46 14.81 17.66
N PHE A 473 -10.26 14.50 18.14
CA PHE A 473 -9.35 15.51 18.70
C PHE A 473 -8.85 16.50 17.63
N LEU A 474 -8.57 16.06 16.39
CA LEU A 474 -8.24 16.98 15.28
C LEU A 474 -9.39 17.96 15.02
N SER A 475 -10.66 17.50 15.06
CA SER A 475 -11.82 18.36 14.90
C SER A 475 -11.99 19.40 16.02
N GLN A 476 -11.34 19.18 17.16
CA GLN A 476 -11.30 20.11 18.30
C GLN A 476 -10.01 20.97 18.30
N HIS A 477 -9.17 20.90 17.26
CA HIS A 477 -7.86 21.54 17.17
C HIS A 477 -6.84 21.07 18.25
N GLU A 478 -7.01 19.84 18.74
CA GLU A 478 -6.15 19.19 19.74
C GLU A 478 -5.12 18.27 19.07
N ASP A 479 -4.31 18.86 18.19
CA ASP A 479 -3.35 18.18 17.32
C ASP A 479 -2.41 17.23 18.07
N GLU A 480 -1.70 17.72 19.09
CA GLU A 480 -0.71 16.90 19.83
C GLU A 480 -1.36 15.67 20.46
N THR A 481 -2.55 15.84 21.01
CA THR A 481 -3.34 14.76 21.60
C THR A 481 -3.76 13.76 20.53
N ALA A 482 -4.26 14.23 19.39
CA ALA A 482 -4.64 13.36 18.27
C ALA A 482 -3.45 12.52 17.77
N PHE A 483 -2.26 13.12 17.60
CA PHE A 483 -1.07 12.39 17.13
C PHE A 483 -0.55 11.40 18.16
N LYS A 484 -0.65 11.72 19.45
CA LYS A 484 -0.33 10.76 20.51
C LYS A 484 -1.30 9.58 20.54
N ILE A 485 -2.56 9.80 20.17
CA ILE A 485 -3.57 8.74 20.11
C ILE A 485 -3.33 7.85 18.89
N ILE A 486 -3.16 8.44 17.71
CA ILE A 486 -2.97 7.68 16.47
C ILE A 486 -1.64 6.89 16.47
N SER A 487 -0.60 7.36 17.19
CA SER A 487 0.68 6.64 17.29
C SER A 487 0.55 5.29 18.00
N ASN A 488 -0.49 5.08 18.83
CA ASN A 488 -0.73 3.78 19.46
C ASN A 488 -1.01 2.68 18.42
N ILE A 489 -1.42 3.03 17.19
CA ILE A 489 -1.59 2.04 16.10
C ILE A 489 -0.26 1.32 15.81
N ALA A 490 0.86 2.03 15.91
CA ALA A 490 2.18 1.42 15.76
C ALA A 490 2.51 0.42 16.88
N GLU A 491 1.81 0.45 18.02
CA GLU A 491 2.01 -0.48 19.13
C GLU A 491 1.14 -1.75 19.03
N ILE A 492 0.08 -1.75 18.21
CA ILE A 492 -0.89 -2.85 18.11
C ILE A 492 -0.31 -4.02 17.31
N GLU A 493 0.16 -3.76 16.08
CA GLU A 493 0.74 -4.75 15.18
C GLU A 493 1.86 -4.12 14.34
N LEU A 494 3.10 -4.20 14.82
CA LEU A 494 4.29 -3.61 14.19
C LEU A 494 4.58 -4.18 12.78
N ASP A 495 4.00 -5.32 12.42
CA ASP A 495 4.16 -6.04 11.17
C ASP A 495 2.96 -5.91 10.22
N ASN A 496 1.87 -5.24 10.63
CA ASN A 496 0.72 -4.99 9.77
C ASN A 496 0.97 -3.78 8.85
N TYR A 497 1.38 -4.08 7.62
CA TYR A 497 1.71 -3.05 6.62
C TYR A 497 0.49 -2.22 6.19
N GLU A 498 -0.73 -2.79 6.20
CA GLU A 498 -1.97 -2.13 5.75
C GLU A 498 -2.40 -1.05 6.73
N LEU A 499 -2.28 -1.34 8.03
CA LEU A 499 -2.50 -0.38 9.10
C LEU A 499 -1.41 0.68 9.14
N SER A 500 -0.15 0.28 8.94
CA SER A 500 0.97 1.22 8.87
C SER A 500 0.81 2.17 7.69
N ARG A 501 0.35 1.70 6.52
CA ARG A 501 0.05 2.54 5.37
C ARG A 501 -1.11 3.50 5.65
N ALA A 502 -2.20 3.03 6.25
CA ALA A 502 -3.30 3.91 6.65
C ALA A 502 -2.86 5.01 7.64
N LEU A 503 -1.99 4.66 8.59
CA LEU A 503 -1.35 5.62 9.49
C LEU A 503 -0.51 6.65 8.72
N ALA A 504 0.31 6.21 7.77
CA ALA A 504 1.11 7.10 6.94
C ALA A 504 0.24 8.05 6.11
N TYR A 505 -0.88 7.56 5.56
CA TYR A 505 -1.84 8.37 4.78
C TYR A 505 -2.42 9.50 5.63
N LYS A 506 -2.79 9.20 6.87
CA LYS A 506 -3.31 10.21 7.80
C LYS A 506 -2.24 11.20 8.24
N LEU A 507 -1.02 10.73 8.54
CA LEU A 507 0.09 11.63 8.87
C LEU A 507 0.45 12.56 7.71
N GLU A 508 0.39 12.07 6.46
CA GLU A 508 0.58 12.89 5.25
C GLU A 508 -0.54 13.93 5.12
N ALA A 509 -1.80 13.54 5.28
CA ALA A 509 -2.96 14.44 5.20
C ALA A 509 -2.89 15.60 6.20
N GLU A 510 -2.38 15.34 7.40
CA GLU A 510 -2.20 16.33 8.46
C GLU A 510 -0.85 17.08 8.39
N GLY A 511 -0.09 16.92 7.30
CA GLY A 511 1.18 17.61 7.08
C GLY A 511 2.32 17.17 8.01
N LYS A 512 2.21 16.03 8.68
CA LYS A 512 3.29 15.44 9.51
C LYS A 512 4.25 14.61 8.65
N THR A 513 4.78 15.25 7.61
CA THR A 513 5.50 14.61 6.50
C THR A 513 6.72 13.80 6.92
N LYS A 514 7.45 14.21 7.97
CA LYS A 514 8.61 13.47 8.49
C LYS A 514 8.22 12.15 9.16
N MET A 515 7.09 12.14 9.88
CA MET A 515 6.58 10.93 10.51
C MET A 515 6.01 10.00 9.44
N ALA A 516 5.29 10.54 8.46
CA ALA A 516 4.82 9.77 7.31
C ALA A 516 5.99 9.11 6.57
N GLU A 517 7.09 9.82 6.29
CA GLU A 517 8.29 9.25 5.66
C GLU A 517 8.87 8.07 6.46
N TYR A 518 8.93 8.20 7.80
CA TYR A 518 9.39 7.11 8.66
C TYR A 518 8.49 5.87 8.53
N ILE A 519 7.16 6.05 8.59
CA ILE A 519 6.21 4.94 8.50
C ILE A 519 6.23 4.31 7.09
N TYR A 520 6.24 5.10 6.02
CA TYR A 520 6.38 4.58 4.66
C TYR A 520 7.69 3.81 4.44
N THR A 521 8.78 4.24 5.08
CA THR A 521 10.04 3.48 5.07
C THR A 521 9.86 2.11 5.73
N LYS A 522 9.14 2.03 6.86
CA LYS A 522 8.83 0.75 7.53
C LYS A 522 7.92 -0.14 6.70
N VAL A 523 6.91 0.42 6.05
CA VAL A 523 6.05 -0.33 5.12
C VAL A 523 6.89 -0.94 4.00
N LEU A 524 7.81 -0.19 3.40
CA LEU A 524 8.70 -0.70 2.35
C LEU A 524 9.69 -1.77 2.86
N GLU A 525 10.19 -1.64 4.09
CA GLU A 525 11.04 -2.67 4.73
C GLU A 525 10.27 -3.99 4.91
N LEU A 526 8.98 -3.93 5.26
CA LEU A 526 8.11 -5.10 5.41
C LEU A 526 7.72 -5.71 4.06
N ARG A 527 7.57 -4.88 3.02
CA ARG A 527 7.07 -5.26 1.68
C ARG A 527 8.02 -4.81 0.56
N PRO A 528 9.26 -5.34 0.50
CA PRO A 528 10.25 -4.92 -0.52
C PRO A 528 9.89 -5.34 -1.96
N GLU A 529 8.87 -6.17 -2.13
CA GLU A 529 8.30 -6.58 -3.41
C GLU A 529 7.15 -5.69 -3.89
N ASP A 530 6.60 -4.85 -3.02
CA ASP A 530 5.42 -4.03 -3.30
C ASP A 530 5.78 -2.70 -3.95
N ILE A 531 5.34 -2.52 -5.20
CA ILE A 531 5.62 -1.33 -6.01
C ILE A 531 4.95 -0.07 -5.44
N GLN A 532 3.75 -0.20 -4.85
CA GLN A 532 3.05 0.93 -4.23
C GLN A 532 3.86 1.52 -3.08
N SER A 533 4.51 0.67 -2.28
CA SER A 533 5.36 1.09 -1.16
C SER A 533 6.58 1.91 -1.61
N TYR A 534 7.18 1.61 -2.77
CA TYR A 534 8.23 2.45 -3.35
C TYR A 534 7.70 3.82 -3.79
N ARG A 535 6.51 3.85 -4.41
CA ARG A 535 5.88 5.08 -4.89
C ARG A 535 5.48 6.00 -3.73
N ASP A 536 4.81 5.46 -2.72
CA ASP A 536 4.38 6.21 -1.55
C ASP A 536 5.58 6.85 -0.82
N LEU A 537 6.66 6.09 -0.62
CA LEU A 537 7.89 6.63 -0.04
C LEU A 537 8.53 7.70 -0.93
N ALA A 538 8.49 7.55 -2.25
CA ALA A 538 9.02 8.55 -3.15
C ALA A 538 8.24 9.88 -3.07
N LEU A 539 6.90 9.81 -3.05
CA LEU A 539 6.05 11.00 -3.01
C LEU A 539 6.27 11.80 -1.72
N ILE A 540 6.35 11.13 -0.56
CA ILE A 540 6.61 11.83 0.70
C ILE A 540 8.03 12.39 0.78
N LYS A 541 9.02 11.71 0.18
CA LYS A 541 10.39 12.20 0.05
C LYS A 541 10.45 13.50 -0.76
N ILE A 542 9.60 13.65 -1.78
CA ILE A 542 9.47 14.92 -2.53
C ILE A 542 9.01 16.04 -1.60
N GLU A 543 7.99 15.79 -0.77
CA GLU A 543 7.48 16.80 0.18
C GLU A 543 8.52 17.21 1.23
N ASN A 544 9.34 16.27 1.68
CA ASN A 544 10.44 16.54 2.60
C ASN A 544 11.69 17.13 1.92
N GLY A 545 11.67 17.33 0.60
CA GLY A 545 12.78 17.92 -0.17
C GLY A 545 13.91 16.96 -0.51
N HIS A 546 13.74 15.66 -0.27
CA HIS A 546 14.68 14.59 -0.61
C HIS A 546 14.55 14.18 -2.10
N PHE A 547 14.69 15.15 -3.00
CA PHE A 547 14.35 15.01 -4.43
C PHE A 547 15.14 13.91 -5.15
N GLN A 548 16.44 13.76 -4.87
CA GLN A 548 17.26 12.75 -5.54
C GLN A 548 16.87 11.33 -5.14
N GLU A 549 16.65 11.09 -3.84
CA GLU A 549 16.18 9.79 -3.34
C GLU A 549 14.80 9.44 -3.91
N ALA A 550 13.89 10.42 -3.99
CA ALA A 550 12.58 10.24 -4.61
C ALA A 550 12.69 9.87 -6.10
N LEU A 551 13.57 10.55 -6.86
CA LEU A 551 13.83 10.25 -8.27
C LEU A 551 14.32 8.81 -8.44
N GLU A 552 15.26 8.37 -7.60
CA GLU A 552 15.81 7.01 -7.66
C GLU A 552 14.74 5.95 -7.37
N LEU A 553 13.85 6.19 -6.39
CA LEU A 553 12.73 5.30 -6.09
C LEU A 553 11.74 5.22 -7.25
N LEU A 554 11.32 6.37 -7.81
CA LEU A 554 10.40 6.39 -8.97
C LEU A 554 11.04 5.76 -10.21
N TYR A 555 12.34 5.95 -10.42
CA TYR A 555 13.04 5.38 -11.56
C TYR A 555 13.12 3.84 -11.50
N LYS A 556 13.22 3.24 -10.31
CA LYS A 556 13.14 1.77 -10.16
C LYS A 556 11.81 1.21 -10.66
N ILE A 557 10.73 1.96 -10.43
CA ILE A 557 9.39 1.62 -10.93
C ILE A 557 9.38 1.79 -12.46
N VAL A 558 9.73 2.99 -12.95
CA VAL A 558 9.62 3.37 -14.37
C VAL A 558 10.55 2.57 -15.30
N SER A 559 11.72 2.15 -14.81
CA SER A 559 12.65 1.32 -15.59
C SER A 559 12.23 -0.15 -15.66
N GLY A 560 11.22 -0.55 -14.86
CA GLY A 560 10.81 -1.94 -14.73
C GLY A 560 11.83 -2.82 -14.00
N GLU A 561 12.62 -2.25 -13.09
CA GLU A 561 13.52 -3.00 -12.20
C GLU A 561 12.70 -3.88 -11.23
N LEU A 562 11.57 -3.37 -10.75
CA LEU A 562 10.71 -4.04 -9.77
C LEU A 562 9.82 -5.15 -10.38
N ILE A 563 9.74 -5.27 -11.70
CA ILE A 563 8.94 -6.29 -12.40
C ILE A 563 9.39 -7.72 -12.03
N GLU A 564 10.67 -7.89 -11.69
CA GLU A 564 11.21 -9.18 -11.24
C GLU A 564 10.73 -9.55 -9.83
N LYS A 565 10.46 -8.53 -8.99
CA LYS A 565 10.01 -8.70 -7.61
C LYS A 565 8.48 -8.86 -7.53
N ASP A 566 7.73 -8.22 -8.42
CA ASP A 566 6.28 -8.42 -8.57
C ASP A 566 5.98 -9.59 -9.52
N VAL A 567 6.26 -10.82 -9.04
CA VAL A 567 6.16 -12.05 -9.82
C VAL A 567 4.73 -12.28 -10.34
N GLU A 568 3.73 -11.85 -9.58
CA GLU A 568 2.29 -12.03 -9.85
C GLU A 568 1.67 -10.89 -10.69
N ARG A 569 2.39 -9.77 -10.92
CA ARG A 569 1.88 -8.55 -11.57
C ARG A 569 0.66 -7.95 -10.86
N ARG A 570 0.65 -8.04 -9.54
CA ARG A 570 -0.45 -7.53 -8.72
C ARG A 570 -0.67 -6.02 -8.94
N PHE A 571 0.36 -5.27 -9.34
CA PHE A 571 0.33 -3.80 -9.43
C PHE A 571 0.43 -3.23 -10.86
N SER A 572 0.04 -4.00 -11.88
CA SER A 572 0.13 -3.59 -13.29
C SER A 572 -0.62 -2.28 -13.60
N GLY A 573 0.11 -1.16 -13.79
CA GLY A 573 -0.49 0.14 -14.11
C GLY A 573 0.00 1.26 -13.20
N ILE A 574 0.54 0.92 -12.01
CA ILE A 574 1.24 1.87 -11.14
C ILE A 574 2.36 2.58 -11.89
N GLU A 575 3.03 1.87 -12.81
CA GLU A 575 4.20 2.40 -13.46
C GLU A 575 3.87 3.58 -14.40
N ASP A 576 2.67 3.62 -14.96
CA ASP A 576 2.15 4.75 -15.76
C ASP A 576 1.93 5.98 -14.88
N ILE A 577 1.45 5.76 -13.65
CA ILE A 577 1.23 6.81 -12.65
C ILE A 577 2.59 7.35 -12.16
N ALA A 578 3.52 6.44 -11.84
CA ALA A 578 4.88 6.77 -11.43
C ALA A 578 5.67 7.47 -12.54
N PHE A 579 5.45 7.11 -13.81
CA PHE A 579 6.06 7.79 -14.97
C PHE A 579 5.69 9.27 -15.02
N ILE A 580 4.42 9.60 -14.78
CA ILE A 580 3.94 10.99 -14.73
C ILE A 580 4.54 11.72 -13.52
N GLU A 581 4.59 11.08 -12.37
CA GLU A 581 5.11 11.67 -11.13
C GLU A 581 6.62 11.92 -11.16
N MET A 582 7.38 10.98 -11.71
CA MET A 582 8.81 11.14 -11.96
C MET A 582 9.07 12.35 -12.85
N ASN A 583 8.26 12.50 -13.90
CA ASN A 583 8.39 13.60 -14.83
C ASN A 583 7.92 14.94 -14.25
N ASN A 584 6.97 14.93 -13.31
CA ASN A 584 6.63 16.11 -12.53
C ASN A 584 7.78 16.56 -11.62
N LEU A 585 8.38 15.61 -10.90
CA LEU A 585 9.57 15.86 -10.07
C LEU A 585 10.71 16.47 -10.90
N ILE A 586 10.98 15.89 -12.08
CA ILE A 586 11.99 16.43 -13.00
C ILE A 586 11.60 17.84 -13.48
N ALA A 587 10.33 18.08 -13.82
CA ALA A 587 9.86 19.37 -14.31
C ALA A 587 10.04 20.49 -13.27
N LEU A 588 9.70 20.22 -12.01
CA LEU A 588 9.69 21.20 -10.93
C LEU A 588 11.08 21.38 -10.28
N HIS A 589 11.90 20.33 -10.25
CA HIS A 589 13.13 20.30 -9.47
C HIS A 589 14.39 19.95 -10.28
N LYS A 590 14.36 20.10 -11.62
CA LYS A 590 15.49 19.78 -12.53
C LYS A 590 16.88 20.22 -12.03
N ASN A 591 16.98 21.42 -11.45
CA ASN A 591 18.26 21.97 -11.00
C ASN A 591 18.84 21.28 -9.75
N ASN A 592 18.03 20.49 -9.05
CA ASN A 592 18.39 19.78 -7.82
C ASN A 592 18.58 18.27 -8.06
N LEU A 593 18.57 17.82 -9.31
CA LEU A 593 18.58 16.40 -9.67
C LEU A 593 19.78 16.06 -10.56
N ASP A 594 20.38 14.89 -10.28
CA ASP A 594 21.31 14.23 -11.20
C ASP A 594 20.54 13.24 -12.08
N LEU A 595 20.45 13.58 -13.38
CA LEU A 595 19.75 12.79 -14.39
C LEU A 595 20.67 11.86 -15.18
N SER A 596 21.96 11.80 -14.86
CA SER A 596 22.96 11.04 -15.65
C SER A 596 22.68 9.55 -15.76
N LYS A 597 21.93 8.98 -14.81
CA LYS A 597 21.55 7.57 -14.75
C LYS A 597 20.17 7.27 -15.35
N ILE A 598 19.43 8.32 -15.74
CA ILE A 598 18.07 8.20 -16.26
C ILE A 598 18.13 8.12 -17.79
N ASP A 599 17.58 7.05 -18.38
CA ASP A 599 17.46 6.94 -19.84
C ASP A 599 16.54 8.06 -20.37
N GLU A 600 17.02 8.79 -21.38
CA GLU A 600 16.35 9.97 -21.96
C GLU A 600 14.92 9.65 -22.44
N LYS A 601 14.66 8.41 -22.88
CA LYS A 601 13.33 7.98 -23.33
C LYS A 601 12.26 8.09 -22.23
N PHE A 602 12.66 8.07 -20.95
CA PHE A 602 11.75 8.18 -19.83
C PHE A 602 11.53 9.62 -19.36
N ILE A 603 12.22 10.60 -19.96
CA ILE A 603 12.13 12.01 -19.60
C ILE A 603 11.13 12.69 -20.53
N SER A 604 9.91 12.86 -20.03
CA SER A 604 8.78 13.50 -20.71
C SER A 604 7.91 14.32 -19.72
N PRO A 605 8.34 15.53 -19.34
CA PRO A 605 7.54 16.45 -18.53
C PRO A 605 6.15 16.73 -19.14
N MET A 606 5.08 16.58 -18.34
CA MET A 606 3.69 16.78 -18.77
C MET A 606 2.97 17.72 -17.81
N GLN A 607 2.32 18.75 -18.34
CA GLN A 607 1.53 19.72 -17.57
C GLN A 607 0.05 19.49 -17.75
N MET A 608 -0.73 19.56 -16.68
CA MET A 608 -2.16 19.23 -16.71
C MET A 608 -2.95 20.20 -15.85
N ASP A 609 -4.13 20.61 -16.32
CA ASP A 609 -5.00 21.47 -15.52
C ASP A 609 -5.63 20.71 -14.34
N LEU A 610 -6.00 19.43 -14.53
CA LEU A 610 -6.59 18.57 -13.50
C LEU A 610 -5.94 17.18 -13.50
N ARG A 611 -5.55 16.70 -12.31
CA ARG A 611 -5.19 15.30 -12.07
C ARG A 611 -5.80 14.84 -10.75
N VAL A 612 -6.45 13.69 -10.76
CA VAL A 612 -7.01 13.03 -9.57
C VAL A 612 -6.32 11.69 -9.42
N VAL A 613 -5.87 11.37 -8.22
CA VAL A 613 -5.25 10.08 -7.89
C VAL A 613 -5.89 9.53 -6.64
N VAL A 614 -6.20 8.25 -6.66
CA VAL A 614 -6.89 7.56 -5.58
C VAL A 614 -6.07 6.34 -5.18
N ASP A 615 -5.56 6.36 -3.94
CA ASP A 615 -4.78 5.28 -3.35
C ASP A 615 -5.57 4.62 -2.21
N TRP A 616 -5.40 3.32 -1.98
CA TRP A 616 -6.01 2.65 -0.83
C TRP A 616 -5.02 1.71 -0.13
N ASN A 617 -5.32 1.41 1.14
CA ASN A 617 -4.38 0.69 2.00
C ASN A 617 -4.43 -0.84 1.86
N HIS A 618 -5.53 -1.38 1.35
CA HIS A 618 -5.75 -2.81 1.15
C HIS A 618 -5.41 -3.24 -0.27
N ASN A 619 -4.89 -4.45 -0.42
CA ASN A 619 -4.45 -4.97 -1.71
C ASN A 619 -5.54 -5.76 -2.46
N ASP A 620 -6.56 -6.25 -1.76
CA ASP A 620 -7.63 -7.08 -2.32
C ASP A 620 -8.95 -6.31 -2.31
N THR A 621 -8.98 -5.11 -2.91
CA THR A 621 -10.14 -4.22 -2.84
C THR A 621 -10.38 -3.52 -4.15
N ASP A 622 -11.49 -3.86 -4.78
CA ASP A 622 -11.89 -3.30 -6.07
C ASP A 622 -12.52 -1.92 -5.88
N ILE A 623 -11.79 -0.88 -6.30
CA ILE A 623 -12.17 0.52 -6.16
C ILE A 623 -12.01 1.20 -7.52
N ASP A 624 -13.13 1.68 -8.05
CA ASP A 624 -13.18 2.36 -9.34
C ASP A 624 -13.29 3.88 -9.14
N LEU A 625 -12.39 4.64 -9.78
CA LEU A 625 -12.51 6.09 -9.91
C LEU A 625 -13.30 6.44 -11.18
N TRP A 626 -14.27 7.32 -11.04
CA TRP A 626 -14.80 8.03 -12.19
C TRP A 626 -14.90 9.53 -12.01
N VAL A 627 -14.93 10.23 -13.14
CA VAL A 627 -15.05 11.69 -13.21
C VAL A 627 -16.11 12.06 -14.23
N ILE A 628 -17.08 12.89 -13.81
CA ILE A 628 -18.08 13.49 -14.69
C ILE A 628 -17.61 14.89 -15.05
N ASP A 629 -17.50 15.17 -16.35
CA ASP A 629 -17.05 16.47 -16.86
C ASP A 629 -18.19 17.52 -16.93
N PRO A 630 -17.89 18.81 -17.18
CA PRO A 630 -18.90 19.86 -17.28
C PRO A 630 -19.93 19.69 -18.41
N LYS A 631 -19.69 18.78 -19.37
CA LYS A 631 -20.64 18.42 -20.42
C LYS A 631 -21.53 17.23 -20.03
N GLY A 632 -21.35 16.69 -18.83
CA GLY A 632 -22.04 15.49 -18.33
C GLY A 632 -21.48 14.19 -18.90
N GLU A 633 -20.32 14.22 -19.54
CA GLU A 633 -19.67 13.00 -20.01
C GLU A 633 -18.93 12.31 -18.85
N LYS A 634 -19.21 11.02 -18.67
CA LYS A 634 -18.65 10.20 -17.59
C LYS A 634 -17.40 9.47 -18.07
N CYS A 635 -16.28 9.68 -17.38
CA CYS A 635 -15.01 9.00 -17.56
C CYS A 635 -14.85 7.90 -16.52
N TRP A 636 -14.86 6.63 -16.92
CA TRP A 636 -14.87 5.44 -16.04
C TRP A 636 -14.29 4.22 -16.78
N TYR A 637 -14.20 3.04 -16.17
CA TYR A 637 -13.50 1.88 -16.74
C TYR A 637 -13.97 1.48 -18.16
N GLN A 638 -15.26 1.63 -18.50
CA GLN A 638 -15.76 1.38 -19.86
C GLN A 638 -15.53 2.53 -20.84
N ASN A 639 -15.43 3.77 -20.32
CA ASN A 639 -15.18 4.98 -21.10
C ASN A 639 -13.96 5.73 -20.56
N LYS A 640 -12.77 5.16 -20.77
CA LYS A 640 -11.51 5.68 -20.21
C LYS A 640 -11.02 6.99 -20.84
N ARG A 641 -11.71 7.52 -21.87
CA ARG A 641 -11.32 8.77 -22.55
C ARG A 641 -12.55 9.62 -22.84
N THR A 642 -12.56 10.87 -22.39
CA THR A 642 -13.65 11.82 -22.69
C THR A 642 -13.37 12.62 -23.96
N LYS A 643 -14.42 13.22 -24.55
CA LYS A 643 -14.30 14.08 -25.74
C LYS A 643 -13.50 15.34 -25.48
N ILE A 644 -13.48 15.83 -24.24
CA ILE A 644 -12.65 16.98 -23.84
C ILE A 644 -11.19 16.61 -23.57
N GLY A 645 -10.83 15.33 -23.72
CA GLY A 645 -9.45 14.84 -23.60
C GLY A 645 -9.08 14.33 -22.20
N GLY A 646 -10.04 14.10 -21.32
CA GLY A 646 -9.82 13.39 -20.06
C GLY A 646 -9.39 11.95 -20.32
N LYS A 647 -8.49 11.40 -19.50
CA LYS A 647 -8.02 10.02 -19.57
C LYS A 647 -7.94 9.40 -18.18
N LEU A 648 -8.59 8.25 -17.99
CA LEU A 648 -8.46 7.40 -16.81
C LEU A 648 -7.27 6.43 -16.98
N SER A 649 -6.70 5.97 -15.87
CA SER A 649 -5.80 4.81 -15.84
C SER A 649 -6.52 3.55 -16.30
N ASP A 650 -5.74 2.52 -16.58
CA ASP A 650 -6.32 1.20 -16.74
C ASP A 650 -6.74 0.64 -15.38
N ASP A 651 -7.97 0.13 -15.35
CA ASP A 651 -8.59 -0.56 -14.22
C ASP A 651 -7.79 -1.82 -13.84
N MET A 652 -7.62 -2.00 -12.53
CA MET A 652 -6.93 -3.10 -11.88
C MET A 652 -7.95 -4.06 -11.26
N THR A 653 -8.53 -4.93 -12.10
CA THR A 653 -9.64 -5.85 -11.76
C THR A 653 -9.35 -6.89 -10.67
N GLU A 654 -8.12 -6.96 -10.14
CA GLU A 654 -7.72 -7.87 -9.07
C GLU A 654 -7.67 -7.17 -7.68
N GLY A 655 -8.11 -5.90 -7.59
CA GLY A 655 -8.28 -5.19 -6.31
C GLY A 655 -7.10 -4.33 -5.86
N PHE A 656 -6.12 -4.09 -6.74
CA PHE A 656 -4.90 -3.36 -6.42
C PHE A 656 -4.95 -1.91 -6.92
N GLY A 657 -4.71 -0.95 -6.04
CA GLY A 657 -4.63 0.48 -6.39
C GLY A 657 -3.22 0.96 -6.69
N PRO A 658 -3.04 2.22 -7.13
CA PRO A 658 -4.02 3.30 -7.25
C PRO A 658 -4.61 3.50 -8.65
N GLU A 659 -5.70 4.27 -8.70
CA GLU A 659 -6.32 4.78 -9.93
C GLU A 659 -5.99 6.26 -10.17
N SER A 660 -6.00 6.70 -11.43
CA SER A 660 -5.79 8.12 -11.75
C SER A 660 -6.55 8.64 -12.97
N PHE A 661 -7.22 9.78 -12.79
CA PHE A 661 -7.78 10.60 -13.85
C PHE A 661 -6.86 11.78 -14.18
N LYS A 662 -6.72 12.08 -15.48
CA LYS A 662 -5.82 13.11 -16.00
C LYS A 662 -6.51 13.93 -17.09
N LEU A 663 -6.41 15.25 -17.03
CA LEU A 663 -6.96 16.16 -18.03
C LEU A 663 -5.97 17.29 -18.31
N LYS A 664 -5.51 17.36 -19.56
CA LYS A 664 -4.52 18.34 -19.98
C LYS A 664 -5.08 19.78 -19.97
N GLU A 665 -6.21 19.99 -20.62
CA GLU A 665 -6.86 21.28 -20.78
C GLU A 665 -8.28 21.19 -20.20
N ALA A 666 -8.52 21.84 -19.06
CA ALA A 666 -9.82 21.89 -18.43
C ALA A 666 -10.69 22.97 -19.09
N ILE A 667 -11.94 22.63 -19.40
CA ILE A 667 -12.96 23.61 -19.75
C ILE A 667 -13.64 24.14 -18.50
N ALA A 668 -14.16 25.37 -18.58
CA ALA A 668 -14.89 25.99 -17.48
C ALA A 668 -16.12 25.19 -17.07
N GLY A 669 -16.37 25.13 -15.76
CA GLY A 669 -17.51 24.45 -15.16
C GLY A 669 -17.11 23.35 -14.19
N LYS A 670 -18.12 22.58 -13.78
CA LYS A 670 -18.06 21.62 -12.68
C LYS A 670 -17.58 20.25 -13.12
N TYR A 671 -16.59 19.71 -12.43
CA TYR A 671 -16.18 18.32 -12.50
C TYR A 671 -16.53 17.63 -11.19
N GLU A 672 -17.18 16.48 -11.28
CA GLU A 672 -17.59 15.69 -10.12
C GLU A 672 -16.80 14.38 -10.09
N MET A 673 -16.29 14.03 -8.91
CA MET A 673 -15.47 12.84 -8.69
C MET A 673 -16.22 11.88 -7.77
N TYR A 674 -16.34 10.63 -8.17
CA TYR A 674 -16.90 9.58 -7.32
C TYR A 674 -16.04 8.32 -7.37
N ILE A 675 -16.33 7.47 -6.40
CA ILE A 675 -15.67 6.21 -6.15
C ILE A 675 -16.73 5.14 -6.01
N ASP A 676 -16.66 4.09 -6.82
CA ASP A 676 -17.49 2.90 -6.64
C ASP A 676 -16.70 1.86 -5.84
N TYR A 677 -17.38 1.21 -4.88
CA TYR A 677 -16.77 0.23 -3.97
C TYR A 677 -17.49 -1.11 -4.08
N TYR A 678 -16.94 -2.03 -4.88
CA TYR A 678 -17.72 -3.19 -5.35
C TYR A 678 -17.84 -4.33 -4.32
N SER A 679 -16.84 -4.63 -3.47
CA SER A 679 -17.02 -5.42 -2.22
C SER A 679 -15.70 -5.70 -1.50
N ASP A 680 -15.81 -5.96 -0.20
CA ASP A 680 -14.88 -6.78 0.59
C ASP A 680 -15.47 -8.18 0.79
N ASN A 681 -15.24 -9.11 -0.14
CA ASN A 681 -15.67 -10.51 0.02
C ASN A 681 -14.77 -11.32 0.98
N VAL A 682 -13.78 -10.68 1.61
CA VAL A 682 -12.87 -11.30 2.58
C VAL A 682 -12.98 -10.56 3.91
N GLN A 683 -13.23 -11.30 5.00
CA GLN A 683 -13.21 -10.74 6.34
C GLN A 683 -11.80 -10.19 6.64
N LYS A 684 -11.61 -8.87 6.52
CA LYS A 684 -10.30 -8.24 6.69
C LYS A 684 -9.90 -8.25 8.16
N ILE A 685 -8.81 -8.94 8.44
CA ILE A 685 -8.20 -9.02 9.79
C ILE A 685 -7.62 -7.64 10.18
N SER A 686 -7.23 -6.82 9.21
CA SER A 686 -6.53 -5.54 9.37
C SER A 686 -7.41 -4.31 9.61
N GLY A 687 -8.74 -4.42 9.55
CA GLY A 687 -9.66 -3.30 9.79
C GLY A 687 -10.21 -2.63 8.51
N PRO A 688 -10.72 -1.38 8.58
CA PRO A 688 -11.46 -0.77 7.48
C PRO A 688 -10.55 -0.26 6.36
N THR A 689 -11.08 -0.20 5.13
CA THR A 689 -10.36 0.37 3.97
C THR A 689 -10.29 1.89 4.08
N PHE A 690 -9.07 2.42 4.00
CA PHE A 690 -8.80 3.84 3.93
C PHE A 690 -8.42 4.23 2.51
N LEU A 691 -9.15 5.21 1.99
CA LEU A 691 -8.97 5.78 0.67
C LEU A 691 -8.29 7.15 0.78
N LYS A 692 -7.14 7.32 0.15
CA LYS A 692 -6.43 8.59 0.00
C LYS A 692 -6.76 9.17 -1.39
N VAL A 693 -7.52 10.25 -1.43
CA VAL A 693 -7.84 10.98 -2.65
C VAL A 693 -6.97 12.22 -2.74
N THR A 694 -6.16 12.32 -3.79
CA THR A 694 -5.30 13.46 -4.05
C THR A 694 -5.73 14.14 -5.35
N VAL A 695 -6.13 15.40 -5.26
CA VAL A 695 -6.52 16.24 -6.39
C VAL A 695 -5.44 17.30 -6.61
N PHE A 696 -4.97 17.40 -7.84
CA PHE A 696 -4.00 18.40 -8.27
C PHE A 696 -4.62 19.34 -9.29
N ARG A 697 -4.29 20.63 -9.16
CA ARG A 697 -4.54 21.65 -10.19
C ARG A 697 -3.24 22.19 -10.73
N ASN A 698 -3.21 22.57 -12.00
CA ASN A 698 -2.02 23.11 -12.65
C ASN A 698 -0.78 22.20 -12.44
N TYR A 699 -0.99 20.89 -12.49
CA TYR A 699 0.03 19.86 -12.27
C TYR A 699 1.21 20.06 -13.24
N GLY A 700 2.44 19.91 -12.74
CA GLY A 700 3.64 20.16 -13.57
C GLY A 700 4.03 21.63 -13.73
N THR A 701 3.32 22.55 -13.07
CA THR A 701 3.63 23.99 -13.10
C THR A 701 4.10 24.51 -11.73
N LYS A 702 4.71 25.70 -11.71
CA LYS A 702 5.13 26.35 -10.45
C LYS A 702 3.97 26.73 -9.53
N ASN A 703 2.76 26.84 -10.06
CA ASN A 703 1.54 27.15 -9.32
C ASN A 703 0.68 25.90 -9.13
N GLN A 704 1.30 24.71 -9.15
CA GLN A 704 0.62 23.46 -8.84
C GLN A 704 0.01 23.55 -7.45
N ASP A 705 -1.27 23.25 -7.37
CA ASP A 705 -2.01 23.08 -6.12
C ASP A 705 -2.22 21.58 -5.87
N LYS A 706 -2.10 21.15 -4.61
CA LYS A 706 -2.34 19.76 -4.15
C LYS A 706 -3.32 19.84 -2.99
N THR A 707 -4.45 19.15 -3.13
CA THR A 707 -5.36 18.89 -2.01
C THR A 707 -5.48 17.38 -1.80
N LEU A 708 -5.35 16.95 -0.56
CA LEU A 708 -5.39 15.54 -0.16
C LEU A 708 -6.46 15.35 0.92
N LYS A 709 -7.27 14.29 0.79
CA LYS A 709 -8.23 13.86 1.81
C LYS A 709 -8.24 12.35 1.99
N ILE A 710 -8.52 11.93 3.22
CA ILE A 710 -8.67 10.53 3.60
C ILE A 710 -10.14 10.23 3.86
N TYR A 711 -10.62 9.14 3.29
CA TYR A 711 -11.96 8.59 3.50
C TYR A 711 -11.83 7.21 4.12
N ARG A 712 -12.79 6.84 4.96
CA ARG A 712 -12.95 5.46 5.41
C ARG A 712 -14.14 4.86 4.69
N LEU A 713 -13.95 3.67 4.12
CA LEU A 713 -15.01 2.88 3.51
C LEU A 713 -15.49 1.87 4.56
N GLU A 714 -16.73 2.01 5.02
CA GLU A 714 -17.32 1.18 6.10
C GLU A 714 -18.37 0.19 5.61
N ASN A 715 -19.13 0.53 4.57
CA ASN A 715 -20.22 -0.27 4.00
C ASN A 715 -20.16 -0.19 2.48
N GLN A 716 -20.76 -1.17 1.78
CA GLN A 716 -21.06 -1.08 0.35
C GLN A 716 -22.04 0.08 0.11
N ASP A 717 -21.50 1.27 -0.10
CA ASP A 717 -22.21 2.30 -0.87
C ASP A 717 -21.78 2.08 -2.32
N ASP A 718 -22.74 1.77 -3.20
CA ASP A 718 -22.48 1.50 -4.63
C ASP A 718 -21.72 2.66 -5.31
N GLU A 719 -21.85 3.89 -4.79
CA GLU A 719 -21.23 5.11 -5.34
C GLU A 719 -21.01 6.17 -4.23
N LEU A 720 -19.75 6.48 -3.92
CA LEU A 720 -19.33 7.52 -2.98
C LEU A 720 -18.86 8.78 -3.73
N LYS A 721 -19.63 9.86 -3.66
CA LYS A 721 -19.15 11.18 -4.11
C LYS A 721 -18.04 11.70 -3.19
N VAL A 722 -16.81 11.71 -3.70
CA VAL A 722 -15.64 12.17 -2.93
C VAL A 722 -15.43 13.68 -3.02
N GLY A 723 -15.81 14.31 -4.12
CA GLY A 723 -15.86 15.76 -4.19
C GLY A 723 -16.13 16.34 -5.56
N GLU A 724 -15.98 17.66 -5.64
CA GLU A 724 -16.21 18.43 -6.86
C GLU A 724 -15.25 19.60 -6.99
N ILE A 725 -14.96 19.97 -8.23
CA ILE A 725 -14.05 21.06 -8.58
C ILE A 725 -14.65 21.88 -9.71
N ASN A 726 -14.67 23.21 -9.52
CA ASN A 726 -15.01 24.16 -10.58
C ASN A 726 -13.73 24.80 -11.14
N PHE A 727 -13.68 24.90 -12.47
CA PHE A 727 -12.65 25.60 -13.25
C PHE A 727 -13.19 26.84 -13.95
#